data_AF-A0A1X0NJT4-F1
#
_entry.id   AF-A0A1X0NJT4-F1
#
_cell.length_a   1.000
_cell.length_b   1.000
_cell.length_c   1.000
_cell.angle_alpha   90.00
_cell.angle_beta   90.00
_cell.angle_gamma   90.00
#
_symmetry.space_group_name_H-M   'P 1'
#
loop_
_entity.id
_entity.type
_entity.pdbx_description
1 polymer ?
#
loop_
_entity_poly.entity_id
_entity_poly.type
_entity_poly.pdbx_seq_one_letter_code
_entity_poly.pdbx_strand_id
1 'polypeptide(L)'
;MMNAPSSSEGGSGTTAELPIVSGDLVSDVNTFNEIRQDNRNFEYYERGFQEVLMGLENDEVLDAFRVEYAALHHSFLKSHDGETRLLRKCIELQADIESCVTKLHAAEELTRSDKSTIDNLRAEIEKTQKKCRASKEREVVLKDKVNGLKRELRDIEERAHRPIESSAQEAALQSLIRAHESVLKEKETLEYQLGVARQEHSSTVRRLERLLETKRSRDMELRAVLDAVEEKQEEAEEQKAIRLRKEEELRLTREEITRRVAAVQERQAVIDQLSEENERHGAEIKETLEETARLTDVYQQLSRQLQNVNRTSQVCNEENDALQRRMNELMEELKGKEAAVEAASRAHRRELKLLEAATRRNAAMESRRAEAEAAKTAAREELTLREGELDDLVRAADADERRIAAVARERDILHGNVLNAAAKAQQQSLWLAEQRMEAHHLEHELRSYEEQAQRQNESIYKLTRECAGYEQQMKAAAVQCASVMTEVQGRERQLADALDEVKDVEERLHQQQNLMESMLNERKTYAKHYAQLRNEVTDASRRFKLILAQIKQMQEEVVRRERRLLAEDAVIENLTRQRRGLEGQIAALHLRVDKKNRSVQQYALEVRRLGDVFAEGEDEIGRQRRRFRDVQKERDLLSTQVVDACDTLASLYEKVRVQGALLQHGASLYEERLRTIAQLQHATAQLTQEVQRLRQFTSRLPELRLLVNGASRELGRAQHRARALLAECERPMNLHPDHVLSWSDPDAYALNARVGELNRELVQRSVELAEKEKRIQQEEAAYLSAKAAVARQLGPEMAEQITVYQGNLAKKAGQMRAMLASLKYFREQTELYEERYNELHDTLDALARSYAESRQRESRDPRRNNHGDEGHTQNQLRKSNRGEGQEDQEDEDLQENDVYVGYVAPPRPIGGSEDREKETTP
;
A
#
# COMPACT_ATOMS: atom_id res chain seq x y z
N MET A 1 -93.26 14.35 17.37
CA MET A 1 -92.82 13.53 16.22
C MET A 1 -91.30 13.42 16.36
N MET A 2 -90.73 12.21 16.52
CA MET A 2 -90.43 11.23 15.46
C MET A 2 -89.42 11.80 14.44
N ASN A 3 -88.31 11.15 14.10
CA ASN A 3 -87.72 9.88 14.55
C ASN A 3 -86.19 9.89 14.33
N ALA A 4 -85.44 8.99 14.97
CA ALA A 4 -84.10 8.58 14.53
C ALA A 4 -84.21 7.44 13.47
N PRO A 5 -83.18 7.11 12.66
CA PRO A 5 -82.07 6.30 13.18
C PRO A 5 -80.68 6.60 12.56
N SER A 6 -79.71 5.72 12.83
CA SER A 6 -78.27 5.82 12.60
C SER A 6 -77.74 5.15 11.31
N SER A 7 -76.60 5.63 10.81
CA SER A 7 -75.66 4.92 9.92
C SER A 7 -74.25 5.54 10.08
N SER A 8 -73.32 4.92 10.80
CA SER A 8 -72.37 3.87 10.36
C SER A 8 -71.03 4.45 9.88
N GLU A 9 -70.01 4.42 10.75
CA GLU A 9 -68.63 4.82 10.42
C GLU A 9 -67.92 3.73 9.60
N GLY A 10 -67.28 4.12 8.50
CA GLY A 10 -66.55 3.21 7.61
C GLY A 10 -65.11 2.97 8.06
N GLY A 11 -64.91 2.06 9.01
CA GLY A 11 -63.56 1.59 9.39
C GLY A 11 -62.96 0.65 8.34
N SER A 12 -62.02 1.12 7.53
CA SER A 12 -61.34 0.33 6.49
C SER A 12 -60.30 -0.64 7.08
N GLY A 13 -60.77 -1.76 7.63
CA GLY A 13 -59.89 -2.84 8.08
C GLY A 13 -59.33 -3.66 6.91
N THR A 14 -58.08 -3.40 6.53
CA THR A 14 -57.35 -4.21 5.55
C THR A 14 -56.99 -5.57 6.16
N THR A 15 -57.79 -6.60 5.85
CA THR A 15 -57.45 -8.00 6.11
C THR A 15 -56.32 -8.43 5.17
N ALA A 16 -55.08 -8.38 5.65
CA ALA A 16 -53.94 -8.98 4.96
C ALA A 16 -54.04 -10.51 5.08
N GLU A 17 -54.47 -11.17 3.99
CA GLU A 17 -54.40 -12.63 3.88
C GLU A 17 -52.93 -13.06 3.81
N LEU A 18 -52.50 -13.91 4.74
CA LEU A 18 -51.19 -14.54 4.68
C LEU A 18 -51.21 -15.65 3.61
N PRO A 19 -50.28 -15.65 2.64
CA PRO A 19 -50.25 -16.68 1.61
C PRO A 19 -49.88 -18.05 2.21
N ILE A 20 -50.64 -19.09 1.84
CA ILE A 20 -50.42 -20.47 2.29
C ILE A 20 -49.23 -21.06 1.52
N VAL A 21 -48.01 -20.77 1.98
CA VAL A 21 -46.77 -21.37 1.49
C VAL A 21 -46.45 -22.61 2.33
N SER A 22 -47.06 -23.74 1.97
CA SER A 22 -46.91 -25.01 2.70
C SER A 22 -46.45 -26.20 1.84
N GLY A 23 -46.14 -25.97 0.56
CA GLY A 23 -45.56 -26.98 -0.33
C GLY A 23 -44.03 -26.99 -0.26
N ASP A 24 -43.42 -25.84 -0.56
CA ASP A 24 -41.99 -25.72 -0.85
C ASP A 24 -41.10 -26.02 0.36
N LEU A 25 -41.57 -25.70 1.58
CA LEU A 25 -40.89 -26.00 2.85
C LEU A 25 -40.58 -27.50 3.03
N VAL A 26 -41.35 -28.41 2.42
CA VAL A 26 -41.12 -29.85 2.56
C VAL A 26 -39.99 -30.33 1.64
N SER A 27 -39.82 -29.75 0.44
CA SER A 27 -38.65 -30.02 -0.41
C SER A 27 -37.37 -29.44 0.18
N ASP A 28 -37.44 -28.26 0.79
CA ASP A 28 -36.29 -27.59 1.38
C ASP A 28 -35.76 -28.34 2.62
N VAL A 29 -36.66 -28.89 3.45
CA VAL A 29 -36.28 -29.76 4.57
C VAL A 29 -35.71 -31.10 4.10
N ASN A 30 -36.20 -31.67 2.99
CA ASN A 30 -35.66 -32.93 2.47
C ASN A 30 -34.24 -32.73 1.89
N THR A 31 -34.04 -31.74 1.03
CA THR A 31 -32.71 -31.42 0.47
C THR A 31 -31.70 -31.02 1.55
N PHE A 32 -32.12 -30.31 2.61
CA PHE A 32 -31.26 -30.04 3.76
C PHE A 32 -30.82 -31.33 4.49
N ASN A 33 -31.71 -32.32 4.62
CA ASN A 33 -31.35 -33.61 5.23
C ASN A 33 -30.44 -34.46 4.33
N GLU A 34 -30.58 -34.38 3.00
CA GLU A 34 -29.66 -35.00 2.04
C GLU A 34 -28.24 -34.41 2.17
N ILE A 35 -28.10 -33.08 2.14
CA ILE A 35 -26.80 -32.39 2.34
C ILE A 35 -26.18 -32.75 3.70
N ARG A 36 -27.01 -32.86 4.76
CA ARG A 36 -26.59 -33.28 6.10
C ARG A 36 -26.17 -34.75 6.16
N GLN A 37 -26.66 -35.60 5.26
CA GLN A 37 -26.27 -36.99 5.13
C GLN A 37 -24.97 -37.14 4.33
N ASP A 38 -24.81 -36.39 3.24
CA ASP A 38 -23.56 -36.39 2.46
C ASP A 38 -22.38 -35.82 3.23
N ASN A 39 -22.60 -34.79 4.07
CA ASN A 39 -21.58 -34.28 4.99
C ASN A 39 -21.06 -35.36 5.98
N ARG A 40 -21.86 -36.39 6.31
CA ARG A 40 -21.42 -37.54 7.12
C ARG A 40 -20.61 -38.57 6.34
N ASN A 41 -20.71 -38.58 5.01
CA ASN A 41 -19.91 -39.46 4.15
C ASN A 41 -18.45 -38.96 3.99
N PHE A 42 -18.12 -37.78 4.52
CA PHE A 42 -16.78 -37.18 4.44
C PHE A 42 -15.66 -38.13 4.90
N GLU A 43 -15.81 -38.81 6.05
CA GLU A 43 -14.77 -39.75 6.54
C GLU A 43 -14.46 -40.89 5.58
N TYR A 44 -15.41 -41.29 4.73
CA TYR A 44 -15.19 -42.33 3.71
C TYR A 44 -14.37 -41.78 2.54
N TYR A 45 -14.69 -40.57 2.07
CA TYR A 45 -13.94 -39.91 1.01
C TYR A 45 -12.53 -39.49 1.46
N GLU A 46 -12.38 -38.96 2.68
CA GLU A 46 -11.08 -38.59 3.25
C GLU A 46 -10.12 -39.78 3.31
N ARG A 47 -10.58 -40.95 3.77
CA ARG A 47 -9.78 -42.18 3.75
C ARG A 47 -9.36 -42.57 2.34
N GLY A 48 -10.27 -42.51 1.36
CA GLY A 48 -9.93 -42.76 -0.04
C GLY A 48 -8.89 -41.77 -0.62
N PHE A 49 -8.95 -40.49 -0.25
CA PHE A 49 -7.90 -39.52 -0.60
C PHE A 49 -6.56 -39.86 0.05
N GLN A 50 -6.56 -40.21 1.34
CA GLN A 50 -5.35 -40.57 2.08
C GLN A 50 -4.70 -41.87 1.57
N GLU A 51 -5.50 -42.92 1.29
CA GLU A 51 -5.03 -44.19 0.72
C GLU A 51 -4.34 -43.99 -0.65
N VAL A 52 -4.92 -43.17 -1.53
CA VAL A 52 -4.30 -42.84 -2.82
C VAL A 52 -3.04 -42.00 -2.65
N LEU A 53 -3.02 -41.02 -1.73
CA LEU A 53 -1.83 -40.22 -1.46
C LEU A 53 -0.66 -41.04 -0.90
N MET A 54 -0.94 -42.01 -0.01
CA MET A 54 0.07 -42.96 0.49
C MET A 54 0.53 -43.93 -0.60
N GLY A 55 -0.38 -44.40 -1.47
CA GLY A 55 -0.03 -45.25 -2.61
C GLY A 55 0.93 -44.57 -3.60
N LEU A 56 0.79 -43.25 -3.78
CA LEU A 56 1.64 -42.44 -4.64
C LEU A 56 2.96 -41.98 -3.99
N GLU A 57 3.14 -42.17 -2.67
CA GLU A 57 4.27 -41.61 -1.92
C GLU A 57 5.65 -42.17 -2.33
N ASN A 58 5.68 -43.30 -3.03
CA ASN A 58 6.90 -44.02 -3.42
C ASN A 58 7.16 -44.07 -4.95
N ASP A 59 6.38 -43.33 -5.76
CA ASP A 59 6.52 -43.33 -7.23
C ASP A 59 7.00 -41.96 -7.75
N GLU A 60 8.30 -41.86 -8.05
CA GLU A 60 8.93 -40.64 -8.56
C GLU A 60 8.36 -40.16 -9.91
N VAL A 61 7.76 -41.05 -10.71
CA VAL A 61 7.16 -40.71 -12.01
C VAL A 61 5.80 -40.02 -11.82
N LEU A 62 5.12 -40.28 -10.70
CA LEU A 62 3.79 -39.76 -10.40
C LEU A 62 3.79 -38.61 -9.37
N ASP A 63 4.95 -38.13 -8.91
CA ASP A 63 5.02 -37.09 -7.87
C ASP A 63 4.32 -35.77 -8.28
N ALA A 64 4.39 -35.39 -9.56
CA ALA A 64 3.63 -34.25 -10.08
C ALA A 64 2.11 -34.43 -9.93
N PHE A 65 1.61 -35.65 -10.19
CA PHE A 65 0.20 -36.00 -9.98
C PHE A 65 -0.14 -36.09 -8.48
N ARG A 66 0.78 -36.59 -7.64
CA ARG A 66 0.63 -36.60 -6.17
C ARG A 66 0.45 -35.18 -5.63
N VAL A 67 1.21 -34.20 -6.13
CA VAL A 67 1.10 -32.79 -5.73
C VAL A 67 -0.25 -32.19 -6.16
N GLU A 68 -0.71 -32.42 -7.38
CA GLU A 68 -2.04 -31.94 -7.82
C GLU A 68 -3.19 -32.63 -7.06
N TYR A 69 -3.08 -33.94 -6.81
CA TYR A 69 -4.08 -34.69 -6.05
C TYR A 69 -4.10 -34.28 -4.55
N ALA A 70 -2.94 -33.94 -3.97
CA ALA A 70 -2.85 -33.36 -2.63
C ALA A 70 -3.47 -31.94 -2.58
N ALA A 71 -3.30 -31.13 -3.62
CA ALA A 71 -3.95 -29.83 -3.74
C ALA A 71 -5.48 -29.97 -3.88
N LEU A 72 -5.96 -30.96 -4.63
CA LEU A 72 -7.38 -31.31 -4.72
C LEU A 72 -7.94 -31.74 -3.37
N HIS A 73 -7.25 -32.65 -2.65
CA HIS A 73 -7.63 -33.06 -1.30
C HIS A 73 -7.67 -31.87 -0.32
N HIS A 74 -6.70 -30.95 -0.39
CA HIS A 74 -6.69 -29.73 0.42
C HIS A 74 -7.82 -28.75 0.07
N SER A 75 -8.27 -28.73 -1.19
CA SER A 75 -9.46 -28.00 -1.63
C SER A 75 -10.76 -28.64 -1.12
N PHE A 76 -10.87 -29.96 -1.21
CA PHE A 76 -11.99 -30.75 -0.67
C PHE A 76 -12.14 -30.55 0.86
N LEU A 77 -11.04 -30.64 1.60
CA LEU A 77 -10.98 -30.31 3.04
C LEU A 77 -11.53 -28.91 3.34
N LYS A 78 -11.14 -27.88 2.56
CA LYS A 78 -11.64 -26.51 2.72
C LYS A 78 -13.12 -26.35 2.37
N SER A 79 -13.62 -27.09 1.38
CA SER A 79 -15.05 -27.11 1.04
C SER A 79 -15.87 -27.70 2.19
N HIS A 80 -15.49 -28.90 2.64
CA HIS A 80 -16.14 -29.58 3.76
C HIS A 80 -16.10 -28.76 5.06
N ASP A 81 -14.98 -28.10 5.36
CA ASP A 81 -14.84 -27.24 6.54
C ASP A 81 -15.70 -25.95 6.43
N GLY A 82 -16.03 -25.51 5.22
CA GLY A 82 -17.02 -24.45 4.94
C GLY A 82 -18.47 -24.94 5.05
N GLU A 83 -18.81 -26.02 4.37
CA GLU A 83 -20.11 -26.70 4.41
C GLU A 83 -20.51 -27.04 5.84
N THR A 84 -19.58 -27.57 6.64
CA THR A 84 -19.82 -27.94 8.04
C THR A 84 -20.09 -26.73 8.93
N ARG A 85 -19.52 -25.55 8.64
CA ARG A 85 -19.86 -24.30 9.33
C ARG A 85 -21.25 -23.81 8.92
N LEU A 86 -21.60 -23.91 7.63
CA LEU A 86 -22.93 -23.56 7.12
C LEU A 86 -24.01 -24.47 7.72
N LEU A 87 -23.80 -25.79 7.72
CA LEU A 87 -24.70 -26.79 8.33
C LEU A 87 -24.94 -26.50 9.83
N ARG A 88 -23.88 -26.17 10.60
CA ARG A 88 -24.05 -25.74 12.00
C ARG A 88 -24.92 -24.49 12.11
N LYS A 89 -24.67 -23.47 11.29
CA LYS A 89 -25.45 -22.21 11.30
C LYS A 89 -26.91 -22.42 10.87
N CYS A 90 -27.18 -23.33 9.93
CA CYS A 90 -28.53 -23.73 9.55
C CYS A 90 -29.23 -24.50 10.69
N ILE A 91 -28.56 -25.41 11.38
CA ILE A 91 -29.10 -26.12 12.56
C ILE A 91 -29.41 -25.12 13.69
N GLU A 92 -28.53 -24.16 13.95
CA GLU A 92 -28.77 -23.07 14.92
C GLU A 92 -30.01 -22.25 14.53
N LEU A 93 -30.09 -21.79 13.27
CA LEU A 93 -31.23 -21.00 12.78
C LEU A 93 -32.55 -21.79 12.79
N GLN A 94 -32.51 -23.09 12.49
CA GLN A 94 -33.69 -23.95 12.56
C GLN A 94 -34.16 -24.13 14.01
N ALA A 95 -33.24 -24.32 14.96
CA ALA A 95 -33.58 -24.36 16.38
C ALA A 95 -34.14 -23.02 16.90
N ASP A 96 -33.60 -21.88 16.43
CA ASP A 96 -34.14 -20.55 16.72
C ASP A 96 -35.55 -20.35 16.13
N ILE A 97 -35.81 -20.86 14.91
CA ILE A 97 -37.14 -20.85 14.27
C ILE A 97 -38.12 -21.73 15.05
N GLU A 98 -37.75 -22.96 15.41
CA GLU A 98 -38.58 -23.85 16.25
C GLU A 98 -38.85 -23.23 17.63
N SER A 99 -37.86 -22.53 18.21
CA SER A 99 -38.01 -21.74 19.43
C SER A 99 -38.93 -20.51 19.26
N CYS A 100 -39.02 -19.94 18.07
CA CYS A 100 -39.96 -18.84 17.77
C CYS A 100 -41.39 -19.37 17.52
N VAL A 101 -41.55 -20.48 16.78
CA VAL A 101 -42.85 -21.12 16.51
C VAL A 101 -43.51 -21.61 17.81
N THR A 102 -42.75 -22.24 18.70
CA THR A 102 -43.27 -22.67 20.02
C THR A 102 -43.70 -21.49 20.90
N LYS A 103 -42.95 -20.37 20.88
CA LYS A 103 -43.36 -19.12 21.57
C LYS A 103 -44.60 -18.48 20.94
N LEU A 104 -44.73 -18.52 19.61
CA LEU A 104 -45.90 -18.00 18.90
C LEU A 104 -47.16 -18.81 19.26
N HIS A 105 -47.13 -20.14 19.19
CA HIS A 105 -48.27 -20.96 19.61
C HIS A 105 -48.63 -20.76 21.09
N ALA A 106 -47.65 -20.67 22.00
CA ALA A 106 -47.93 -20.37 23.40
C ALA A 106 -48.61 -18.99 23.58
N ALA A 107 -48.22 -17.99 22.80
CA ALA A 107 -48.86 -16.67 22.79
C ALA A 107 -50.27 -16.68 22.16
N GLU A 108 -50.49 -17.49 21.12
CA GLU A 108 -51.82 -17.71 20.52
C GLU A 108 -52.78 -18.40 21.49
N GLU A 109 -52.33 -19.43 22.21
CA GLU A 109 -53.12 -20.11 23.24
C GLU A 109 -53.48 -19.17 24.40
N LEU A 110 -52.53 -18.36 24.89
CA LEU A 110 -52.79 -17.30 25.86
C LEU A 110 -53.82 -16.28 25.34
N THR A 111 -53.64 -15.79 24.12
CA THR A 111 -54.57 -14.84 23.48
C THR A 111 -55.97 -15.44 23.27
N ARG A 112 -56.06 -16.76 23.07
CA ARG A 112 -57.33 -17.51 22.95
C ARG A 112 -58.00 -17.71 24.31
N SER A 113 -57.21 -18.00 25.35
CA SER A 113 -57.66 -18.03 26.75
C SER A 113 -58.22 -16.67 27.17
N ASP A 114 -57.49 -15.58 26.92
CA ASP A 114 -57.86 -14.23 27.33
C ASP A 114 -59.13 -13.73 26.61
N LYS A 115 -59.33 -14.09 25.34
CA LYS A 115 -60.62 -13.84 24.66
C LYS A 115 -61.79 -14.51 25.40
N SER A 116 -61.60 -15.76 25.86
CA SER A 116 -62.64 -16.49 26.61
C SER A 116 -62.90 -15.90 28.01
N THR A 117 -61.89 -15.40 28.71
CA THR A 117 -62.08 -14.75 30.01
C THR A 117 -62.74 -13.38 29.85
N ILE A 118 -62.36 -12.59 28.84
CA ILE A 118 -62.99 -11.31 28.50
C ILE A 118 -64.49 -11.48 28.19
N ASP A 119 -64.87 -12.48 27.38
CA ASP A 119 -66.29 -12.68 27.02
C ASP A 119 -67.12 -13.24 28.20
N ASN A 120 -66.52 -14.05 29.08
CA ASN A 120 -67.15 -14.44 30.34
C ASN A 120 -67.38 -13.22 31.26
N LEU A 121 -66.37 -12.37 31.45
CA LEU A 121 -66.47 -11.14 32.26
C LEU A 121 -67.52 -10.18 31.69
N ARG A 122 -67.61 -10.03 30.36
CA ARG A 122 -68.67 -9.26 29.69
C ARG A 122 -70.06 -9.80 30.02
N ALA A 123 -70.25 -11.13 30.01
CA ALA A 123 -71.51 -11.75 30.38
C ALA A 123 -71.86 -11.56 31.86
N GLU A 124 -70.88 -11.47 32.77
CA GLU A 124 -71.11 -11.15 34.18
C GLU A 124 -71.43 -9.67 34.42
N ILE A 125 -70.78 -8.76 33.69
CA ILE A 125 -71.10 -7.33 33.69
C ILE A 125 -72.54 -7.11 33.20
N GLU A 126 -72.98 -7.80 32.15
CA GLU A 126 -74.36 -7.68 31.67
C GLU A 126 -75.39 -8.24 32.69
N LYS A 127 -75.09 -9.38 33.34
CA LYS A 127 -75.91 -9.95 34.42
C LYS A 127 -76.00 -9.04 35.64
N THR A 128 -74.90 -8.41 36.06
CA THR A 128 -74.87 -7.49 37.21
C THR A 128 -75.58 -6.17 36.91
N GLN A 129 -75.44 -5.62 35.70
CA GLN A 129 -76.23 -4.47 35.26
C GLN A 129 -77.74 -4.78 35.26
N LYS A 130 -78.18 -5.95 34.76
CA LYS A 130 -79.58 -6.39 34.81
C LYS A 130 -80.10 -6.52 36.26
N LYS A 131 -79.31 -7.10 37.17
CA LYS A 131 -79.63 -7.15 38.62
C LYS A 131 -79.73 -5.75 39.24
N CYS A 132 -78.85 -4.81 38.87
CA CYS A 132 -78.86 -3.44 39.38
C CYS A 132 -80.11 -2.66 38.94
N ARG A 133 -80.53 -2.78 37.67
CA ARG A 133 -81.79 -2.18 37.16
C ARG A 133 -83.00 -2.70 37.95
N ALA A 134 -83.13 -4.02 38.08
CA ALA A 134 -84.20 -4.65 38.86
C ALA A 134 -84.19 -4.27 40.36
N SER A 135 -83.03 -3.92 40.92
CA SER A 135 -82.95 -3.39 42.29
C SER A 135 -83.47 -1.95 42.40
N LYS A 136 -83.14 -1.08 41.43
CA LYS A 136 -83.62 0.31 41.39
C LYS A 136 -85.13 0.39 41.14
N GLU A 137 -85.68 -0.48 40.29
CA GLU A 137 -87.13 -0.61 40.08
C GLU A 137 -87.87 -0.99 41.38
N ARG A 138 -87.32 -1.94 42.16
CA ARG A 138 -87.85 -2.29 43.49
C ARG A 138 -87.75 -1.15 44.50
N GLU A 139 -86.68 -0.36 44.44
CA GLU A 139 -86.48 0.81 45.31
C GLU A 139 -87.56 1.89 45.09
N VAL A 140 -87.96 2.14 43.84
CA VAL A 140 -89.06 3.06 43.50
C VAL A 140 -90.38 2.55 44.09
N VAL A 141 -90.74 1.28 43.84
CA VAL A 141 -91.98 0.68 44.37
C VAL A 141 -92.03 0.68 45.91
N LEU A 142 -90.89 0.55 46.59
CA LEU A 142 -90.80 0.65 48.04
C LEU A 142 -90.94 2.11 48.54
N LYS A 143 -90.37 3.08 47.83
CA LYS A 143 -90.56 4.52 48.13
C LYS A 143 -92.04 4.92 48.02
N ASP A 144 -92.75 4.44 47.01
CA ASP A 144 -94.18 4.71 46.85
C ASP A 144 -95.02 4.08 47.97
N LYS A 145 -94.71 2.84 48.41
CA LYS A 145 -95.35 2.23 49.58
C LYS A 145 -95.09 3.00 50.89
N VAL A 146 -93.86 3.48 51.11
CA VAL A 146 -93.54 4.32 52.27
C VAL A 146 -94.33 5.64 52.24
N ASN A 147 -94.54 6.22 51.05
CA ASN A 147 -95.37 7.41 50.89
C ASN A 147 -96.88 7.12 51.09
N GLY A 148 -97.35 5.89 50.85
CA GLY A 148 -98.69 5.42 51.20
C GLY A 148 -98.91 5.40 52.72
N LEU A 149 -98.06 4.66 53.46
CA LEU A 149 -98.13 4.53 54.92
C LEU A 149 -98.03 5.88 55.65
N LYS A 150 -97.29 6.85 55.08
CA LYS A 150 -97.22 8.24 55.57
C LYS A 150 -98.48 9.09 55.34
N ARG A 151 -99.54 8.55 54.73
CA ARG A 151 -100.89 9.15 54.70
C ARG A 151 -101.76 8.49 55.75
N GLU A 152 -101.81 7.16 55.75
CA GLU A 152 -102.57 6.33 56.71
C GLU A 152 -102.23 6.67 58.19
N LEU A 153 -100.98 6.98 58.51
CA LEU A 153 -100.59 7.45 59.85
C LEU A 153 -101.28 8.76 60.26
N ARG A 154 -101.40 9.74 59.36
CA ARG A 154 -102.08 11.02 59.65
C ARG A 154 -103.59 10.83 59.80
N ASP A 155 -104.18 9.97 58.97
CA ASP A 155 -105.60 9.63 59.05
C ASP A 155 -105.98 8.92 60.37
N ILE A 156 -105.00 8.37 61.10
CA ILE A 156 -105.16 7.73 62.42
C ILE A 156 -104.95 8.75 63.56
N GLU A 157 -103.94 9.64 63.44
CA GLU A 157 -103.69 10.71 64.41
C GLU A 157 -104.90 11.63 64.60
N GLU A 158 -105.64 11.96 63.53
CA GLU A 158 -106.89 12.74 63.61
C GLU A 158 -108.04 12.05 64.37
N ARG A 159 -107.98 10.72 64.59
CA ARG A 159 -109.08 9.95 65.21
C ARG A 159 -108.93 9.77 66.72
N ALA A 160 -107.82 10.20 67.31
CA ALA A 160 -107.50 9.97 68.73
C ALA A 160 -108.21 10.92 69.72
N HIS A 161 -108.98 11.90 69.25
CA HIS A 161 -109.52 13.00 70.09
C HIS A 161 -111.04 12.99 70.28
N ARG A 162 -111.58 11.94 70.92
CA ARG A 162 -112.95 11.94 71.51
C ARG A 162 -113.00 11.15 72.83
N PRO A 163 -113.37 11.76 73.98
CA PRO A 163 -113.63 11.07 75.24
C PRO A 163 -115.13 10.79 75.47
N ILE A 164 -115.43 9.91 76.43
CA ILE A 164 -116.57 9.96 77.39
C ILE A 164 -116.41 8.83 78.43
N GLU A 165 -117.10 8.93 79.56
CA GLU A 165 -116.64 8.38 80.86
C GLU A 165 -117.50 7.26 81.46
N SER A 166 -116.90 6.59 82.45
CA SER A 166 -117.45 5.92 83.65
C SER A 166 -118.98 5.85 83.88
N SER A 167 -119.49 4.68 84.28
CA SER A 167 -120.13 4.43 85.61
C SER A 167 -120.84 3.06 85.67
N ALA A 168 -120.72 2.34 86.81
CA ALA A 168 -121.71 1.38 87.40
C ALA A 168 -121.08 0.45 88.47
N GLN A 169 -120.48 1.00 89.53
CA GLN A 169 -119.96 0.19 90.64
C GLN A 169 -121.07 -0.20 91.63
N GLU A 170 -121.67 -1.40 91.51
CA GLU A 170 -122.29 -2.10 92.66
C GLU A 170 -122.58 -3.59 92.43
N ALA A 171 -122.91 -3.99 91.19
CA ALA A 171 -122.79 -5.39 90.75
C ALA A 171 -121.35 -5.92 90.87
N ALA A 172 -120.40 -5.00 91.05
CA ALA A 172 -118.97 -5.19 91.09
C ALA A 172 -118.49 -6.27 92.07
N LEU A 173 -119.08 -6.44 93.25
CA LEU A 173 -118.42 -7.19 94.34
C LEU A 173 -118.46 -8.73 94.17
N GLN A 174 -119.54 -9.29 93.64
CA GLN A 174 -119.58 -10.72 93.29
C GLN A 174 -119.00 -11.01 91.89
N SER A 175 -119.05 -10.04 90.96
CA SER A 175 -118.19 -10.14 89.78
C SER A 175 -116.71 -10.07 90.14
N LEU A 176 -116.32 -9.31 91.19
CA LEU A 176 -114.92 -9.10 91.57
C LEU A 176 -114.20 -10.39 91.93
N ILE A 177 -114.87 -11.41 92.49
CA ILE A 177 -114.19 -12.66 92.85
C ILE A 177 -113.88 -13.46 91.58
N ARG A 178 -114.86 -13.62 90.68
CA ARG A 178 -114.65 -14.28 89.38
C ARG A 178 -113.72 -13.47 88.46
N ALA A 179 -113.78 -12.15 88.55
CA ALA A 179 -112.89 -11.23 87.86
C ALA A 179 -111.53 -11.10 88.56
N HIS A 180 -111.35 -11.51 89.81
CA HIS A 180 -110.02 -11.62 90.45
C HIS A 180 -109.38 -12.96 90.10
N GLU A 181 -110.16 -14.03 89.90
CA GLU A 181 -109.66 -15.26 89.26
C GLU A 181 -109.38 -15.06 87.76
N SER A 182 -110.22 -14.30 87.04
CA SER A 182 -109.95 -13.95 85.64
C SER A 182 -108.78 -12.97 85.54
N VAL A 183 -108.74 -11.88 86.34
CA VAL A 183 -107.60 -10.94 86.37
C VAL A 183 -106.33 -11.58 86.92
N LEU A 184 -106.37 -12.62 87.77
CA LEU A 184 -105.16 -13.39 88.09
C LEU A 184 -104.67 -14.20 86.88
N LYS A 185 -105.56 -14.89 86.15
CA LYS A 185 -105.19 -15.64 84.95
C LYS A 185 -104.80 -14.73 83.79
N GLU A 186 -105.50 -13.62 83.61
CA GLU A 186 -105.17 -12.55 82.67
C GLU A 186 -103.83 -11.95 83.07
N LYS A 187 -103.58 -11.63 84.35
CA LYS A 187 -102.27 -11.19 84.84
C LYS A 187 -101.18 -12.24 84.57
N GLU A 188 -101.40 -13.52 84.84
CA GLU A 188 -100.43 -14.58 84.54
C GLU A 188 -100.16 -14.67 83.03
N THR A 189 -101.18 -14.58 82.18
CA THR A 189 -101.01 -14.54 80.71
C THR A 189 -100.40 -13.23 80.22
N LEU A 190 -100.64 -12.11 80.90
CA LEU A 190 -100.07 -10.79 80.58
C LEU A 190 -98.63 -10.68 81.08
N GLU A 191 -98.28 -11.31 82.19
CA GLU A 191 -96.90 -11.45 82.69
C GLU A 191 -96.11 -12.43 81.82
N TYR A 192 -96.74 -13.51 81.34
CA TYR A 192 -96.18 -14.37 80.30
C TYR A 192 -95.99 -13.63 78.97
N GLN A 193 -97.00 -12.88 78.51
CA GLN A 193 -96.90 -12.02 77.31
C GLN A 193 -95.88 -10.89 77.50
N LEU A 194 -95.73 -10.31 78.70
CA LEU A 194 -94.65 -9.38 79.03
C LEU A 194 -93.29 -10.06 79.07
N GLY A 195 -93.22 -11.32 79.50
CA GLY A 195 -92.01 -12.14 79.43
C GLY A 195 -91.58 -12.38 77.98
N VAL A 196 -92.51 -12.84 77.15
CA VAL A 196 -92.31 -13.04 75.70
C VAL A 196 -91.97 -11.71 75.03
N ALA A 197 -92.74 -10.64 75.24
CA ALA A 197 -92.48 -9.33 74.65
C ALA A 197 -91.16 -8.69 75.14
N ARG A 198 -90.75 -8.91 76.39
CA ARG A 198 -89.42 -8.50 76.88
C ARG A 198 -88.30 -9.35 76.26
N GLN A 199 -88.53 -10.65 76.04
CA GLN A 199 -87.57 -11.53 75.39
C GLN A 199 -87.43 -11.18 73.90
N GLU A 200 -88.54 -10.95 73.19
CA GLU A 200 -88.59 -10.42 71.83
C GLU A 200 -87.95 -9.03 71.73
N HIS A 201 -88.23 -8.12 72.66
CA HIS A 201 -87.57 -6.82 72.76
C HIS A 201 -86.06 -6.99 72.95
N SER A 202 -85.61 -7.85 73.87
CA SER A 202 -84.18 -8.13 74.04
C SER A 202 -83.54 -8.74 72.78
N SER A 203 -84.29 -9.56 72.04
CA SER A 203 -83.82 -10.17 70.79
C SER A 203 -83.74 -9.15 69.63
N THR A 204 -84.67 -8.20 69.58
CA THR A 204 -84.71 -7.14 68.57
C THR A 204 -83.70 -6.05 68.87
N VAL A 205 -83.48 -5.69 70.15
CA VAL A 205 -82.34 -4.86 70.60
C VAL A 205 -81.02 -5.53 70.23
N ARG A 206 -80.79 -6.80 70.58
CA ARG A 206 -79.58 -7.54 70.17
C ARG A 206 -79.42 -7.68 68.66
N ARG A 207 -80.52 -7.70 67.89
CA ARG A 207 -80.48 -7.68 66.43
C ARG A 207 -80.15 -6.29 65.89
N LEU A 208 -80.67 -5.23 66.50
CA LEU A 208 -80.35 -3.84 66.17
C LEU A 208 -78.90 -3.52 66.50
N GLU A 209 -78.36 -3.98 67.64
CA GLU A 209 -76.94 -3.85 68.00
C GLU A 209 -76.04 -4.49 66.93
N ARG A 210 -76.31 -5.75 66.53
CA ARG A 210 -75.56 -6.41 65.44
C ARG A 210 -75.72 -5.72 64.09
N LEU A 211 -76.90 -5.16 63.79
CA LEU A 211 -77.14 -4.40 62.56
C LEU A 211 -76.43 -3.05 62.59
N LEU A 212 -76.34 -2.39 63.75
CA LEU A 212 -75.55 -1.16 63.94
C LEU A 212 -74.06 -1.46 63.84
N GLU A 213 -73.58 -2.58 64.38
CA GLU A 213 -72.17 -2.97 64.32
C GLU A 213 -71.74 -3.35 62.90
N THR A 214 -72.56 -4.13 62.18
CA THR A 214 -72.33 -4.43 60.74
C THR A 214 -72.68 -3.26 59.81
N LYS A 215 -73.26 -2.17 60.33
CA LYS A 215 -73.38 -0.88 59.64
C LYS A 215 -72.16 0.00 59.93
N ARG A 216 -71.62 -0.02 61.15
CA ARG A 216 -70.34 0.61 61.52
C ARG A 216 -69.15 -0.01 60.76
N SER A 217 -69.06 -1.33 60.67
CA SER A 217 -68.00 -1.99 59.89
C SER A 217 -68.08 -1.57 58.42
N ARG A 218 -69.28 -1.61 57.81
CA ARG A 218 -69.50 -1.16 56.44
C ARG A 218 -69.29 0.34 56.25
N ASP A 219 -69.58 1.18 57.24
CA ASP A 219 -69.24 2.61 57.21
C ASP A 219 -67.71 2.84 57.29
N MET A 220 -66.94 1.92 57.91
CA MET A 220 -65.48 1.96 57.96
C MET A 220 -64.87 1.40 56.67
N GLU A 221 -65.37 0.26 56.18
CA GLU A 221 -65.03 -0.32 54.87
C GLU A 221 -65.30 0.68 53.74
N LEU A 222 -66.46 1.36 53.76
CA LEU A 222 -66.82 2.36 52.77
C LEU A 222 -65.94 3.62 52.85
N ARG A 223 -65.53 4.05 54.05
CA ARG A 223 -64.53 5.12 54.19
C ARG A 223 -63.18 4.69 53.62
N ALA A 224 -62.63 3.55 54.05
CA ALA A 224 -61.36 3.06 53.52
C ALA A 224 -61.37 2.88 51.98
N VAL A 225 -62.52 2.52 51.39
CA VAL A 225 -62.69 2.48 49.93
C VAL A 225 -62.81 3.88 49.30
N LEU A 226 -63.43 4.85 49.96
CA LEU A 226 -63.46 6.24 49.51
C LEU A 226 -62.07 6.89 49.60
N ASP A 227 -61.41 6.77 50.76
CA ASP A 227 -60.06 7.28 51.02
C ASP A 227 -59.06 6.71 49.98
N ALA A 228 -59.12 5.40 49.69
CA ALA A 228 -58.31 4.77 48.65
C ALA A 228 -58.72 5.15 47.22
N VAL A 229 -59.97 5.54 46.97
CA VAL A 229 -60.44 6.05 45.67
C VAL A 229 -60.05 7.51 45.47
N GLU A 230 -59.91 8.30 46.54
CA GLU A 230 -59.37 9.66 46.52
C GLU A 230 -57.84 9.61 46.30
N GLU A 231 -57.09 8.79 47.05
CA GLU A 231 -55.65 8.57 46.82
C GLU A 231 -55.36 8.11 45.37
N LYS A 232 -56.17 7.19 44.81
CA LYS A 232 -56.02 6.73 43.43
C LYS A 232 -56.51 7.73 42.38
N GLN A 233 -57.31 8.72 42.76
CA GLN A 233 -57.62 9.87 41.91
C GLN A 233 -56.46 10.88 41.92
N GLU A 234 -55.88 11.18 43.07
CA GLU A 234 -54.69 12.05 43.19
C GLU A 234 -53.50 11.47 42.40
N GLU A 235 -53.17 10.19 42.58
CA GLU A 235 -52.16 9.49 41.75
C GLU A 235 -52.44 9.60 40.25
N ALA A 236 -53.71 9.47 39.84
CA ALA A 236 -54.10 9.58 38.45
C ALA A 236 -54.04 11.02 37.91
N GLU A 237 -54.19 12.03 38.77
CA GLU A 237 -54.01 13.44 38.40
C GLU A 237 -52.55 13.86 38.36
N GLU A 238 -51.71 13.38 39.30
CA GLU A 238 -50.25 13.52 39.20
C GLU A 238 -49.72 12.87 37.91
N GLN A 239 -50.16 11.65 37.58
CA GLN A 239 -49.76 10.99 36.34
C GLN A 239 -50.24 11.76 35.09
N LYS A 240 -51.46 12.30 35.07
CA LYS A 240 -51.92 13.20 33.99
C LYS A 240 -51.04 14.45 33.89
N ALA A 241 -50.69 15.10 35.00
CA ALA A 241 -49.87 16.29 35.03
C ALA A 241 -48.42 16.02 34.58
N ILE A 242 -47.84 14.88 34.95
CA ILE A 242 -46.54 14.40 34.44
C ILE A 242 -46.64 14.13 32.94
N ARG A 243 -47.71 13.48 32.47
CA ARG A 243 -47.92 13.20 31.04
C ARG A 243 -48.04 14.49 30.21
N LEU A 244 -48.82 15.46 30.69
CA LEU A 244 -48.96 16.78 30.06
C LEU A 244 -47.62 17.53 29.99
N ARG A 245 -46.85 17.57 31.09
CA ARG A 245 -45.50 18.16 31.08
C ARG A 245 -44.58 17.48 30.06
N LYS A 246 -44.67 16.15 29.90
CA LYS A 246 -43.92 15.41 28.88
C LYS A 246 -44.43 15.65 27.45
N GLU A 247 -45.73 15.83 27.26
CA GLU A 247 -46.30 16.27 25.97
C GLU A 247 -45.84 17.70 25.61
N GLU A 248 -45.72 18.60 26.58
CA GLU A 248 -45.17 19.95 26.40
C GLU A 248 -43.66 19.95 26.12
N GLU A 249 -42.86 19.16 26.85
CA GLU A 249 -41.44 18.93 26.54
C GLU A 249 -41.26 18.36 25.12
N LEU A 250 -42.12 17.41 24.71
CA LEU A 250 -42.11 16.84 23.36
C LEU A 250 -42.56 17.86 22.30
N ARG A 251 -43.48 18.78 22.60
CA ARG A 251 -43.84 19.89 21.71
C ARG A 251 -42.66 20.86 21.55
N LEU A 252 -42.08 21.31 22.67
CA LEU A 252 -40.97 22.27 22.67
C LEU A 252 -39.72 21.71 21.97
N THR A 253 -39.39 20.43 22.18
CA THR A 253 -38.29 19.77 21.47
C THR A 253 -38.59 19.55 19.98
N ARG A 254 -39.84 19.26 19.59
CA ARG A 254 -40.24 19.24 18.16
C ARG A 254 -40.09 20.62 17.52
N GLU A 255 -40.50 21.69 18.21
CA GLU A 255 -40.30 23.07 17.72
C GLU A 255 -38.82 23.48 17.68
N GLU A 256 -38.00 23.01 18.63
CA GLU A 256 -36.57 23.25 18.57
C GLU A 256 -35.93 22.48 17.41
N ILE A 257 -36.40 21.26 17.11
CA ILE A 257 -35.99 20.47 15.94
C ILE A 257 -36.40 21.20 14.65
N THR A 258 -37.62 21.72 14.51
CA THR A 258 -38.01 22.46 13.29
C THR A 258 -37.22 23.76 13.13
N ARG A 259 -36.96 24.50 14.23
CA ARG A 259 -36.05 25.67 14.20
C ARG A 259 -34.62 25.30 13.83
N ARG A 260 -34.10 24.17 14.33
CA ARG A 260 -32.76 23.65 13.96
C ARG A 260 -32.71 23.19 12.50
N VAL A 261 -33.77 22.58 11.96
CA VAL A 261 -33.87 22.21 10.54
C VAL A 261 -33.91 23.45 9.65
N ALA A 262 -34.71 24.47 10.00
CA ALA A 262 -34.72 25.74 9.28
C ALA A 262 -33.32 26.41 9.30
N ALA A 263 -32.68 26.51 10.46
CA ALA A 263 -31.33 27.06 10.59
C ALA A 263 -30.25 26.23 9.87
N VAL A 264 -30.48 24.91 9.66
CA VAL A 264 -29.61 24.07 8.81
C VAL A 264 -29.89 24.32 7.32
N GLN A 265 -31.13 24.54 6.91
CA GLN A 265 -31.48 24.92 5.53
C GLN A 265 -30.94 26.31 5.16
N GLU A 266 -31.04 27.30 6.07
CA GLU A 266 -30.41 28.62 5.92
C GLU A 266 -28.88 28.50 5.78
N ARG A 267 -28.24 27.69 6.64
CA ARG A 267 -26.80 27.43 6.54
C ARG A 267 -26.41 26.68 5.28
N GLN A 268 -27.25 25.75 4.80
CA GLN A 268 -27.01 25.05 3.55
C GLN A 268 -27.07 26.03 2.38
N ALA A 269 -28.09 26.89 2.31
CA ALA A 269 -28.17 27.93 1.28
C ALA A 269 -26.95 28.89 1.29
N VAL A 270 -26.42 29.22 2.48
CA VAL A 270 -25.17 29.99 2.61
C VAL A 270 -23.93 29.18 2.19
N ILE A 271 -23.88 27.87 2.47
CA ILE A 271 -22.81 26.97 1.99
C ILE A 271 -22.87 26.83 0.46
N ASP A 272 -24.07 26.76 -0.12
CA ASP A 272 -24.29 26.67 -1.57
C ASP A 272 -23.89 27.99 -2.26
N GLN A 273 -24.25 29.14 -1.68
CA GLN A 273 -23.77 30.45 -2.16
C GLN A 273 -22.24 30.57 -2.06
N LEU A 274 -21.65 30.18 -0.94
CA LEU A 274 -20.20 30.15 -0.77
C LEU A 274 -19.53 29.14 -1.70
N SER A 275 -20.20 28.07 -2.14
CA SER A 275 -19.64 27.12 -3.11
C SER A 275 -19.65 27.72 -4.52
N GLU A 276 -20.73 28.39 -4.94
CA GLU A 276 -20.75 29.18 -6.18
C GLU A 276 -19.68 30.30 -6.18
N GLU A 277 -19.48 30.99 -5.05
CA GLU A 277 -18.43 32.00 -4.91
C GLU A 277 -17.02 31.39 -4.95
N ASN A 278 -16.80 30.22 -4.33
CA ASN A 278 -15.54 29.49 -4.47
C ASN A 278 -15.31 28.94 -5.89
N GLU A 279 -16.35 28.60 -6.65
CA GLU A 279 -16.23 28.24 -8.07
C GLU A 279 -15.90 29.45 -8.95
N ARG A 280 -16.52 30.61 -8.69
CA ARG A 280 -16.19 31.90 -9.34
C ARG A 280 -14.74 32.30 -9.05
N HIS A 281 -14.35 32.36 -7.78
CA HIS A 281 -12.96 32.62 -7.40
C HIS A 281 -12.02 31.53 -7.93
N GLY A 282 -12.47 30.27 -8.02
CA GLY A 282 -11.73 29.18 -8.65
C GLY A 282 -11.62 29.27 -10.18
N ALA A 283 -12.38 30.14 -10.85
CA ALA A 283 -12.21 30.53 -12.24
C ALA A 283 -11.31 31.77 -12.35
N GLU A 284 -11.55 32.81 -11.55
CA GLU A 284 -10.70 34.02 -11.46
C GLU A 284 -9.24 33.68 -11.10
N ILE A 285 -9.02 32.70 -10.20
CA ILE A 285 -7.69 32.18 -9.87
C ILE A 285 -7.07 31.43 -11.06
N LYS A 286 -7.85 30.76 -11.92
CA LYS A 286 -7.30 30.14 -13.14
C LYS A 286 -6.93 31.19 -14.18
N GLU A 287 -7.80 32.17 -14.42
CA GLU A 287 -7.51 33.27 -15.34
C GLU A 287 -6.28 34.08 -14.88
N THR A 288 -6.20 34.43 -13.61
CA THR A 288 -5.01 35.10 -13.05
C THR A 288 -3.77 34.20 -12.96
N LEU A 289 -3.90 32.87 -12.84
CA LEU A 289 -2.78 31.93 -13.01
C LEU A 289 -2.32 31.84 -14.47
N GLU A 290 -3.22 31.90 -15.45
CA GLU A 290 -2.84 31.99 -16.86
C GLU A 290 -2.20 33.34 -17.20
N GLU A 291 -2.72 34.44 -16.68
CA GLU A 291 -2.12 35.77 -16.84
C GLU A 291 -0.75 35.86 -16.16
N THR A 292 -0.62 35.36 -14.92
CA THR A 292 0.69 35.33 -14.23
C THR A 292 1.65 34.33 -14.87
N ALA A 293 1.19 33.25 -15.50
CA ALA A 293 2.03 32.39 -16.33
C ALA A 293 2.52 33.13 -17.59
N ARG A 294 1.63 33.80 -18.33
CA ARG A 294 2.00 34.64 -19.50
C ARG A 294 2.96 35.76 -19.11
N LEU A 295 2.70 36.45 -17.99
CA LEU A 295 3.59 37.47 -17.42
C LEU A 295 4.91 36.88 -16.91
N THR A 296 4.91 35.63 -16.41
CA THR A 296 6.14 34.93 -16.03
C THR A 296 6.96 34.53 -17.25
N ASP A 297 6.34 34.10 -18.35
CA ASP A 297 7.05 33.85 -19.61
C ASP A 297 7.63 35.14 -20.19
N VAL A 298 6.87 36.24 -20.18
CA VAL A 298 7.37 37.57 -20.55
C VAL A 298 8.49 38.03 -19.61
N TYR A 299 8.37 37.81 -18.30
CA TYR A 299 9.41 38.14 -17.32
C TYR A 299 10.64 37.25 -17.46
N GLN A 300 10.50 35.98 -17.85
CA GLN A 300 11.62 35.10 -18.18
C GLN A 300 12.29 35.52 -19.50
N GLN A 301 11.53 35.94 -20.51
CA GLN A 301 12.08 36.49 -21.76
C GLN A 301 12.84 37.80 -21.49
N LEU A 302 12.24 38.71 -20.73
CA LEU A 302 12.86 39.96 -20.29
C LEU A 302 14.05 39.69 -19.36
N SER A 303 14.00 38.65 -18.51
CA SER A 303 15.11 38.25 -17.64
C SER A 303 16.24 37.58 -18.42
N ARG A 304 15.97 36.84 -19.50
CA ARG A 304 17.00 36.36 -20.46
C ARG A 304 17.62 37.54 -21.22
N GLN A 305 16.83 38.53 -21.63
CA GLN A 305 17.34 39.77 -22.22
C GLN A 305 18.18 40.57 -21.21
N LEU A 306 17.71 40.72 -19.96
CA LEU A 306 18.43 41.39 -18.89
C LEU A 306 19.67 40.62 -18.46
N GLN A 307 19.66 39.28 -18.50
CA GLN A 307 20.86 38.46 -18.32
C GLN A 307 21.84 38.70 -19.45
N ASN A 308 21.41 38.77 -20.72
CA ASN A 308 22.32 39.05 -21.83
C ASN A 308 22.87 40.49 -21.77
N VAL A 309 22.05 41.48 -21.39
CA VAL A 309 22.49 42.86 -21.11
C VAL A 309 23.44 42.90 -19.91
N ASN A 310 23.16 42.14 -18.85
CA ASN A 310 24.06 41.99 -17.71
C ASN A 310 25.34 41.26 -18.09
N ARG A 311 25.34 40.30 -19.02
CA ARG A 311 26.57 39.68 -19.55
C ARG A 311 27.42 40.71 -20.29
N THR A 312 26.81 41.48 -21.22
CA THR A 312 27.54 42.57 -21.90
C THR A 312 28.00 43.65 -20.93
N SER A 313 27.21 43.96 -19.91
CA SER A 313 27.60 44.89 -18.85
C SER A 313 28.61 44.29 -17.88
N GLN A 314 28.67 42.98 -17.70
CA GLN A 314 29.68 42.28 -16.90
C GLN A 314 31.00 42.32 -17.64
N VAL A 315 31.05 42.00 -18.94
CA VAL A 315 32.24 42.20 -19.77
C VAL A 315 32.71 43.66 -19.72
N CYS A 316 31.82 44.65 -19.93
CA CYS A 316 32.19 46.06 -19.80
C CYS A 316 32.50 46.51 -18.36
N ASN A 317 32.03 45.79 -17.33
CA ASN A 317 32.41 45.99 -15.93
C ASN A 317 33.71 45.25 -15.58
N GLU A 318 34.10 44.21 -16.31
CA GLU A 318 35.36 43.46 -16.16
C GLU A 318 36.49 44.18 -16.89
N GLU A 319 36.18 44.85 -18.00
CA GLU A 319 36.98 45.90 -18.64
C GLU A 319 37.12 47.12 -17.73
N ASN A 320 36.02 47.67 -17.18
CA ASN A 320 36.10 48.74 -16.19
C ASN A 320 36.81 48.30 -14.92
N ASP A 321 36.68 47.06 -14.47
CA ASP A 321 37.41 46.54 -13.32
C ASP A 321 38.87 46.26 -13.69
N ALA A 322 39.24 45.97 -14.93
CA ALA A 322 40.64 45.92 -15.33
C ALA A 322 41.27 47.33 -15.33
N LEU A 323 40.50 48.34 -15.74
CA LEU A 323 40.89 49.75 -15.65
C LEU A 323 40.89 50.25 -14.19
N GLN A 324 39.93 49.83 -13.36
CA GLN A 324 39.88 50.14 -11.93
C GLN A 324 40.89 49.33 -11.13
N ARG A 325 41.27 48.11 -11.51
CA ARG A 325 42.40 47.37 -10.92
C ARG A 325 43.69 48.13 -11.20
N ARG A 326 43.95 48.57 -12.43
CA ARG A 326 45.07 49.48 -12.74
C ARG A 326 45.02 50.80 -11.96
N MET A 327 43.84 51.40 -11.80
CA MET A 327 43.65 52.60 -10.98
C MET A 327 43.82 52.32 -9.48
N ASN A 328 43.45 51.13 -9.00
CA ASN A 328 43.54 50.69 -7.62
C ASN A 328 44.96 50.24 -7.27
N GLU A 329 45.72 49.65 -8.19
CA GLU A 329 47.16 49.40 -8.09
C GLU A 329 47.88 50.75 -7.88
N LEU A 330 47.60 51.73 -8.75
CA LEU A 330 48.12 53.10 -8.60
C LEU A 330 47.62 53.80 -7.32
N MET A 331 46.40 53.54 -6.87
CA MET A 331 45.91 54.03 -5.58
C MET A 331 46.38 53.21 -4.38
N GLU A 332 46.89 52.00 -4.53
CA GLU A 332 47.52 51.20 -3.45
C GLU A 332 49.00 51.57 -3.31
N GLU A 333 49.67 51.94 -4.40
CA GLU A 333 50.93 52.69 -4.32
C GLU A 333 50.79 54.05 -3.63
N LEU A 334 49.61 54.68 -3.71
CA LEU A 334 49.29 55.91 -2.99
C LEU A 334 48.93 55.62 -1.52
N LYS A 335 47.97 54.72 -1.30
CA LYS A 335 47.49 54.31 0.03
C LYS A 335 48.56 53.59 0.85
N GLY A 336 49.55 52.95 0.25
CA GLY A 336 50.71 52.43 0.97
C GLY A 336 51.53 53.55 1.62
N LYS A 337 51.63 54.70 0.94
CA LYS A 337 52.30 55.91 1.47
C LYS A 337 51.42 56.62 2.50
N GLU A 338 50.10 56.61 2.35
CA GLU A 338 49.15 57.16 3.34
C GLU A 338 48.97 56.26 4.58
N ALA A 339 48.97 54.94 4.41
CA ALA A 339 48.79 53.96 5.48
C ALA A 339 49.98 53.97 6.46
N ALA A 340 51.18 54.34 6.01
CA ALA A 340 52.31 54.63 6.89
C ALA A 340 52.00 55.79 7.86
N VAL A 341 51.27 56.82 7.41
CA VAL A 341 50.85 57.97 8.22
C VAL A 341 49.66 57.60 9.13
N GLU A 342 48.71 56.80 8.63
CA GLU A 342 47.60 56.31 9.44
C GLU A 342 48.00 55.26 10.48
N ALA A 343 49.07 54.48 10.26
CA ALA A 343 49.54 53.48 11.21
C ALA A 343 50.01 54.13 12.53
N ALA A 344 50.80 55.22 12.43
CA ALA A 344 51.16 56.06 13.57
C ALA A 344 49.90 56.63 14.26
N SER A 345 48.93 57.09 13.47
CA SER A 345 47.66 57.64 13.97
C SER A 345 46.75 56.60 14.67
N ARG A 346 46.84 55.32 14.28
CA ARG A 346 46.05 54.21 14.84
C ARG A 346 46.64 53.59 16.10
N ALA A 347 47.95 53.71 16.34
CA ALA A 347 48.56 53.36 17.63
C ALA A 347 47.96 54.21 18.76
N HIS A 348 48.03 55.53 18.61
CA HIS A 348 47.57 56.50 19.61
C HIS A 348 46.08 56.37 19.98
N ARG A 349 45.22 55.98 19.02
CA ARG A 349 43.78 55.75 19.27
C ARG A 349 43.45 54.43 19.99
N ARG A 350 44.38 53.48 20.07
CA ARG A 350 44.18 52.19 20.77
C ARG A 350 44.45 52.31 22.26
N GLU A 351 45.43 53.12 22.67
CA GLU A 351 45.73 53.40 24.08
C GLU A 351 44.57 54.11 24.77
N LEU A 352 44.02 55.16 24.15
CA LEU A 352 42.90 55.95 24.69
C LEU A 352 41.65 55.11 25.01
N LYS A 353 41.30 54.13 24.16
CA LYS A 353 40.08 53.31 24.36
C LYS A 353 40.23 52.20 25.41
N LEU A 354 41.45 51.81 25.78
CA LEU A 354 41.68 50.86 26.88
C LEU A 354 41.44 51.51 28.25
N LEU A 355 41.61 52.84 28.36
CA LEU A 355 41.36 53.59 29.61
C LEU A 355 39.87 53.72 29.94
N GLU A 356 39.03 53.99 28.94
CA GLU A 356 37.58 54.22 29.14
C GLU A 356 36.79 52.94 29.46
N ALA A 357 37.24 51.78 28.95
CA ALA A 357 36.59 50.49 29.18
C ALA A 357 36.84 49.94 30.60
N ALA A 358 37.99 50.26 31.20
CA ALA A 358 38.35 49.82 32.55
C ALA A 358 37.57 50.57 33.64
N THR A 359 37.42 51.90 33.49
CA THR A 359 36.85 52.78 34.52
C THR A 359 35.35 52.56 34.76
N ARG A 360 34.57 52.22 33.73
CA ARG A 360 33.11 52.03 33.86
C ARG A 360 32.68 50.68 34.46
N ARG A 361 33.58 49.69 34.57
CA ARG A 361 33.23 48.35 35.08
C ARG A 361 33.27 48.24 36.61
N ASN A 362 34.09 49.03 37.29
CA ASN A 362 34.19 48.97 38.75
C ASN A 362 33.01 49.65 39.47
N ALA A 363 32.60 50.85 39.01
CA ALA A 363 31.56 51.65 39.68
C ALA A 363 30.18 50.96 39.79
N ALA A 364 29.86 50.02 38.90
CA ALA A 364 28.58 49.32 38.88
C ALA A 364 28.49 48.13 39.86
N MET A 365 29.62 47.62 40.37
CA MET A 365 29.67 46.42 41.21
C MET A 365 29.63 46.72 42.71
N GLU A 366 29.92 47.95 43.12
CA GLU A 366 29.96 48.34 44.54
C GLU A 366 28.58 48.71 45.08
N SER A 367 27.79 49.50 44.34
CA SER A 367 26.42 49.91 44.74
C SER A 367 25.51 48.72 45.05
N ARG A 368 25.51 47.69 44.20
CA ARG A 368 24.65 46.49 44.37
C ARG A 368 25.05 45.58 45.53
N ARG A 369 26.14 45.88 46.25
CA ARG A 369 26.59 45.10 47.40
C ARG A 369 26.24 45.74 48.75
N ALA A 370 26.01 47.06 48.79
CA ALA A 370 25.66 47.78 50.01
C ALA A 370 24.19 47.61 50.40
N GLU A 371 23.27 47.67 49.44
CA GLU A 371 21.81 47.66 49.68
C GLU A 371 21.30 46.29 50.17
N ALA A 372 21.98 45.20 49.81
CA ALA A 372 21.57 43.83 50.15
C ALA A 372 21.91 43.40 51.60
N GLU A 373 22.92 44.01 52.22
CA GLU A 373 23.32 43.70 53.61
C GLU A 373 22.41 44.43 54.62
N ALA A 374 22.08 45.71 54.35
CA ALA A 374 21.30 46.57 55.26
C ALA A 374 19.87 46.06 55.52
N ALA A 375 19.23 45.42 54.55
CA ALA A 375 17.86 44.90 54.69
C ALA A 375 17.76 43.65 55.59
N LYS A 376 18.88 43.05 56.01
CA LYS A 376 18.93 41.75 56.71
C LYS A 376 19.12 41.86 58.23
N THR A 377 19.57 43.02 58.72
CA THR A 377 19.79 43.28 60.16
C THR A 377 18.54 43.85 60.83
N ALA A 378 17.92 44.89 60.26
CA ALA A 378 16.76 45.57 60.85
C ALA A 378 15.60 44.62 61.22
N ALA A 379 15.28 43.66 60.33
CA ALA A 379 14.20 42.69 60.52
C ALA A 379 14.46 41.62 61.60
N ARG A 380 15.52 41.77 62.42
CA ARG A 380 15.83 40.87 63.55
C ARG A 380 15.79 41.56 64.92
N GLU A 381 15.76 42.89 64.96
CA GLU A 381 15.80 43.66 66.22
C GLU A 381 14.39 44.07 66.70
N GLU A 382 13.40 44.12 65.80
CA GLU A 382 12.00 44.39 66.17
C GLU A 382 11.30 43.18 66.83
N LEU A 383 11.78 41.95 66.60
CA LEU A 383 11.16 40.74 67.15
C LEU A 383 11.44 40.56 68.65
N THR A 384 12.70 40.81 69.06
CA THR A 384 13.18 40.60 70.44
C THR A 384 12.65 41.63 71.42
N LEU A 385 12.18 42.80 70.96
CA LEU A 385 11.64 43.84 71.83
C LEU A 385 10.22 43.53 72.34
N ARG A 386 9.44 42.75 71.59
CA ARG A 386 8.05 42.40 71.95
C ARG A 386 7.92 41.17 72.86
N GLU A 387 8.97 40.35 72.95
CA GLU A 387 9.00 39.22 73.87
C GLU A 387 9.23 39.68 75.33
N GLY A 388 9.93 40.80 75.54
CA GLY A 388 10.18 41.37 76.87
C GLY A 388 8.97 42.02 77.56
N GLU A 389 7.97 42.49 76.81
CA GLU A 389 6.78 43.17 77.38
C GLU A 389 5.79 42.20 78.07
N LEU A 390 5.95 40.88 77.89
CA LEU A 390 5.10 39.86 78.53
C LEU A 390 5.58 39.44 79.93
N ASP A 391 6.90 39.44 80.17
CA ASP A 391 7.51 38.92 81.41
C ASP A 391 7.17 39.77 82.65
N ASP A 392 7.06 41.09 82.50
CA ASP A 392 6.80 42.00 83.63
C ASP A 392 5.32 42.02 84.08
N LEU A 393 4.38 41.58 83.24
CA LEU A 393 2.97 41.43 83.64
C LEU A 393 2.74 40.20 84.52
N VAL A 394 3.57 39.14 84.39
CA VAL A 394 3.47 37.93 85.22
C VAL A 394 3.91 38.20 86.66
N ARG A 395 4.94 39.03 86.86
CA ARG A 395 5.52 39.34 88.18
C ARG A 395 4.58 40.13 89.12
N ALA A 396 3.50 40.70 88.61
CA ALA A 396 2.52 41.43 89.41
C ALA A 396 1.52 40.51 90.17
N ALA A 397 1.24 39.30 89.65
CA ALA A 397 0.20 38.42 90.21
C ALA A 397 0.63 37.71 91.51
N ASP A 398 1.89 37.29 91.59
CA ASP A 398 2.48 36.53 92.71
C ASP A 398 2.48 37.27 94.07
N ALA A 399 2.17 38.57 94.09
CA ALA A 399 2.25 39.40 95.29
C ALA A 399 1.05 39.23 96.24
N ASP A 400 -0.16 39.01 95.72
CA ASP A 400 -1.39 39.15 96.53
C ASP A 400 -1.90 37.85 97.16
N GLU A 401 -1.62 36.66 96.58
CA GLU A 401 -2.03 35.38 97.20
C GLU A 401 -1.42 35.18 98.61
N ARG A 402 -0.25 35.76 98.88
CA ARG A 402 0.51 35.54 100.12
C ARG A 402 -0.04 36.29 101.35
N ARG A 403 -1.12 37.07 101.23
CA ARG A 403 -1.69 37.87 102.34
C ARG A 403 -2.92 37.27 103.04
N ILE A 404 -3.59 36.27 102.47
CA ILE A 404 -4.95 35.89 102.91
C ILE A 404 -4.97 34.70 103.91
N ALA A 405 -3.87 33.95 104.07
CA ALA A 405 -3.89 32.61 104.66
C ALA A 405 -3.70 32.49 106.20
N ALA A 406 -3.62 33.58 106.98
CA ALA A 406 -2.86 33.55 108.25
C ALA A 406 -3.57 33.89 109.59
N VAL A 407 -4.84 34.31 109.65
CA VAL A 407 -5.42 34.90 110.90
C VAL A 407 -6.81 34.38 111.30
N ALA A 408 -6.96 34.07 112.61
CA ALA A 408 -8.18 33.93 113.42
C ALA A 408 -9.19 32.80 113.10
N ARG A 409 -9.00 31.63 113.72
CA ARG A 409 -10.02 30.55 113.88
C ARG A 409 -10.49 30.31 115.33
N GLU A 410 -10.34 31.27 116.25
CA GLU A 410 -10.19 30.96 117.70
C GLU A 410 -11.20 31.56 118.71
N ARG A 411 -12.31 32.21 118.30
CA ARG A 411 -13.05 33.11 119.23
C ARG A 411 -14.19 32.50 120.09
N ASP A 412 -15.08 31.67 119.53
CA ASP A 412 -16.49 31.63 119.99
C ASP A 412 -16.94 30.34 120.73
N ILE A 413 -16.37 30.01 121.92
CA ILE A 413 -16.62 28.71 122.60
C ILE A 413 -17.13 28.73 124.07
N LEU A 414 -17.11 29.83 124.83
CA LEU A 414 -17.37 29.78 126.30
C LEU A 414 -18.68 30.45 126.81
N HIS A 415 -19.48 29.65 127.54
CA HIS A 415 -20.75 29.97 128.23
C HIS A 415 -20.72 29.35 129.66
N GLY A 416 -21.52 29.80 130.65
CA GLY A 416 -21.29 29.36 132.06
C GLY A 416 -22.32 29.64 133.18
N ASN A 417 -22.22 30.79 133.89
CA ASN A 417 -22.12 30.77 135.36
C ASN A 417 -23.33 31.27 136.23
N VAL A 418 -24.62 30.99 135.94
CA VAL A 418 -25.75 31.58 136.74
C VAL A 418 -26.92 30.59 136.98
N LEU A 419 -27.32 30.30 138.25
CA LEU A 419 -28.48 29.41 138.52
C LEU A 419 -29.25 29.51 139.88
N ASN A 420 -28.76 28.92 140.98
CA ASN A 420 -29.60 28.13 141.94
C ASN A 420 -29.78 28.72 143.37
N ALA A 421 -30.99 28.61 143.99
CA ALA A 421 -31.28 28.94 145.41
C ALA A 421 -32.63 28.39 145.97
N ALA A 422 -32.84 28.57 147.31
CA ALA A 422 -34.13 28.71 148.06
C ALA A 422 -35.04 27.49 148.42
N ALA A 423 -35.10 27.08 149.71
CA ALA A 423 -36.15 26.20 150.33
C ALA A 423 -36.09 26.07 151.90
N LYS A 424 -37.23 25.76 152.61
CA LYS A 424 -37.45 25.03 153.94
C LYS A 424 -38.55 25.62 154.92
N ALA A 425 -39.42 24.79 155.57
CA ALA A 425 -39.99 24.87 156.99
C ALA A 425 -41.41 24.22 157.28
N GLN A 426 -41.63 23.40 158.36
CA GLN A 426 -42.95 23.02 159.03
C GLN A 426 -42.85 21.91 160.16
N GLN A 427 -43.85 21.77 161.10
CA GLN A 427 -44.38 20.55 161.86
C GLN A 427 -44.76 20.67 163.40
N GLN A 428 -45.73 19.85 163.90
CA GLN A 428 -46.05 19.31 165.28
C GLN A 428 -47.50 19.47 165.87
N SER A 429 -48.10 18.41 166.47
CA SER A 429 -49.14 18.37 167.56
C SER A 429 -49.85 16.99 167.67
N LEU A 430 -49.97 16.37 168.86
CA LEU A 430 -50.58 15.03 169.08
C LEU A 430 -51.10 14.78 170.53
N TRP A 431 -51.68 13.57 170.76
CA TRP A 431 -52.02 12.90 172.05
C TRP A 431 -53.44 13.10 172.64
N LEU A 432 -53.68 12.60 173.87
CA LEU A 432 -54.96 12.40 174.60
C LEU A 432 -55.99 11.42 174.01
N ALA A 433 -55.67 10.71 172.92
CA ALA A 433 -56.64 9.88 172.20
C ALA A 433 -56.93 8.48 172.82
N GLU A 434 -56.10 7.99 173.74
CA GLU A 434 -55.85 6.55 173.88
C GLU A 434 -56.92 5.75 174.65
N GLN A 435 -57.35 6.17 175.84
CA GLN A 435 -58.21 5.32 176.70
C GLN A 435 -59.69 5.20 176.23
N ARG A 436 -60.13 5.99 175.25
CA ARG A 436 -61.42 5.76 174.59
C ARG A 436 -61.37 4.67 173.51
N MET A 437 -60.17 4.20 173.13
CA MET A 437 -60.00 3.27 172.01
C MET A 437 -60.41 1.83 172.36
N GLU A 438 -60.15 1.36 173.60
CA GLU A 438 -60.25 -0.08 173.94
C GLU A 438 -61.68 -0.62 173.90
N ALA A 439 -62.65 0.06 174.53
CA ALA A 439 -64.06 -0.32 174.42
C ALA A 439 -64.61 -0.14 172.99
N HIS A 440 -64.06 0.82 172.25
CA HIS A 440 -64.36 1.03 170.84
C HIS A 440 -63.76 -0.05 169.93
N HIS A 441 -62.74 -0.78 170.41
CA HIS A 441 -61.98 -1.78 169.64
C HIS A 441 -62.81 -3.04 169.40
N LEU A 442 -63.38 -3.64 170.45
CA LEU A 442 -64.09 -4.93 170.34
C LEU A 442 -65.38 -4.83 169.49
N GLU A 443 -66.11 -3.73 169.55
CA GLU A 443 -67.24 -3.49 168.62
C GLU A 443 -66.77 -3.21 167.18
N HIS A 444 -65.58 -2.64 167.00
CA HIS A 444 -65.02 -2.35 165.68
C HIS A 444 -64.44 -3.60 165.03
N GLU A 445 -63.82 -4.50 165.81
CA GLU A 445 -63.32 -5.80 165.35
C GLU A 445 -64.44 -6.64 164.71
N LEU A 446 -65.58 -6.81 165.40
CA LEU A 446 -66.73 -7.56 164.87
C LEU A 446 -67.23 -6.96 163.55
N ARG A 447 -67.44 -5.64 163.48
CA ARG A 447 -67.83 -4.95 162.23
C ARG A 447 -66.76 -5.10 161.14
N SER A 448 -65.47 -5.10 161.49
CA SER A 448 -64.38 -5.22 160.52
C SER A 448 -64.38 -6.58 159.81
N TYR A 449 -64.78 -7.67 160.49
CA TYR A 449 -64.88 -9.00 159.88
C TYR A 449 -66.09 -9.10 158.93
N GLU A 450 -67.24 -8.51 159.29
CA GLU A 450 -68.40 -8.44 158.39
C GLU A 450 -68.09 -7.63 157.12
N GLU A 451 -67.44 -6.48 157.24
CA GLU A 451 -66.99 -5.68 156.10
C GLU A 451 -65.95 -6.42 155.24
N GLN A 452 -65.02 -7.18 155.85
CA GLN A 452 -64.03 -7.97 155.10
C GLN A 452 -64.69 -9.05 154.23
N ALA A 453 -65.71 -9.75 154.75
CA ALA A 453 -66.46 -10.74 153.97
C ALA A 453 -67.18 -10.11 152.77
N GLN A 454 -67.77 -8.92 152.93
CA GLN A 454 -68.39 -8.18 151.84
C GLN A 454 -67.37 -7.75 150.77
N ARG A 455 -66.22 -7.20 151.20
CA ARG A 455 -65.10 -6.79 150.32
C ARG A 455 -64.56 -7.95 149.48
N GLN A 456 -64.47 -9.16 150.05
CA GLN A 456 -64.04 -10.36 149.32
C GLN A 456 -65.04 -10.79 148.25
N ASN A 457 -66.35 -10.80 148.56
CA ASN A 457 -67.39 -11.12 147.56
C ASN A 457 -67.44 -10.09 146.42
N GLU A 458 -67.28 -8.80 146.71
CA GLU A 458 -67.14 -7.78 145.66
C GLU A 458 -65.93 -8.03 144.75
N SER A 459 -64.78 -8.43 145.33
CA SER A 459 -63.56 -8.74 144.58
C SER A 459 -63.77 -9.91 143.63
N ILE A 460 -64.38 -11.01 144.11
CA ILE A 460 -64.70 -12.19 143.31
C ILE A 460 -65.65 -11.82 142.14
N TYR A 461 -66.66 -10.98 142.38
CA TYR A 461 -67.57 -10.53 141.31
C TYR A 461 -66.87 -9.68 140.24
N LYS A 462 -65.97 -8.77 140.66
CA LYS A 462 -65.17 -7.93 139.74
C LYS A 462 -64.27 -8.79 138.86
N LEU A 463 -63.49 -9.69 139.47
CA LEU A 463 -62.60 -10.62 138.75
C LEU A 463 -63.37 -11.54 137.80
N THR A 464 -64.52 -12.09 138.21
CA THR A 464 -65.36 -12.94 137.35
C THR A 464 -65.86 -12.18 136.12
N ARG A 465 -66.25 -10.91 136.30
CA ARG A 465 -66.70 -10.04 135.20
C ARG A 465 -65.55 -9.64 134.26
N GLU A 466 -64.36 -9.43 134.80
CA GLU A 466 -63.14 -9.15 134.03
C GLU A 466 -62.73 -10.36 133.17
N CYS A 467 -62.71 -11.58 133.74
CA CYS A 467 -62.46 -12.81 132.98
C CYS A 467 -63.43 -12.99 131.80
N ALA A 468 -64.73 -12.78 132.02
CA ALA A 468 -65.73 -12.83 130.94
C ALA A 468 -65.49 -11.75 129.86
N GLY A 469 -65.03 -10.57 130.25
CA GLY A 469 -64.61 -9.50 129.34
C GLY A 469 -63.40 -9.89 128.49
N TYR A 470 -62.36 -10.46 129.10
CA TYR A 470 -61.17 -10.95 128.37
C TYR A 470 -61.50 -12.10 127.41
N GLU A 471 -62.38 -13.03 127.79
CA GLU A 471 -62.89 -14.06 126.86
C GLU A 471 -63.57 -13.45 125.63
N GLN A 472 -64.40 -12.43 125.83
CA GLN A 472 -65.11 -11.77 124.72
C GLN A 472 -64.14 -10.98 123.82
N GLN A 473 -63.12 -10.34 124.39
CA GLN A 473 -62.04 -9.68 123.65
C GLN A 473 -61.22 -10.69 122.82
N MET A 474 -60.83 -11.83 123.40
CA MET A 474 -60.09 -12.89 122.69
C MET A 474 -60.90 -13.47 121.53
N LYS A 475 -62.21 -13.69 121.72
CA LYS A 475 -63.12 -14.13 120.65
C LYS A 475 -63.26 -13.09 119.53
N ALA A 476 -63.34 -11.80 119.87
CA ALA A 476 -63.38 -10.72 118.89
C ALA A 476 -62.06 -10.60 118.10
N ALA A 477 -60.91 -10.67 118.79
CA ALA A 477 -59.59 -10.64 118.16
C ALA A 477 -59.37 -11.83 117.22
N ALA A 478 -59.79 -13.04 117.61
CA ALA A 478 -59.71 -14.23 116.75
C ALA A 478 -60.51 -14.07 115.44
N VAL A 479 -61.72 -13.49 115.50
CA VAL A 479 -62.53 -13.19 114.30
C VAL A 479 -61.85 -12.12 113.42
N GLN A 480 -61.27 -11.08 114.02
CA GLN A 480 -60.52 -10.04 113.28
C GLN A 480 -59.27 -10.61 112.60
N CYS A 481 -58.52 -11.49 113.27
CA CYS A 481 -57.39 -12.19 112.65
C CYS A 481 -57.86 -13.06 111.47
N ALA A 482 -58.99 -13.77 111.61
CA ALA A 482 -59.55 -14.57 110.52
C ALA A 482 -59.96 -13.71 109.30
N SER A 483 -60.63 -12.57 109.52
CA SER A 483 -61.00 -11.68 108.41
C SER A 483 -59.77 -11.06 107.73
N VAL A 484 -58.77 -10.61 108.49
CA VAL A 484 -57.51 -10.10 107.94
C VAL A 484 -56.78 -11.17 107.13
N MET A 485 -56.73 -12.42 107.58
CA MET A 485 -56.15 -13.52 106.79
C MET A 485 -56.91 -13.77 105.48
N THR A 486 -58.25 -13.68 105.48
CA THR A 486 -59.02 -13.78 104.22
C THR A 486 -58.79 -12.59 103.28
N GLU A 487 -58.59 -11.37 103.80
CA GLU A 487 -58.19 -10.23 102.97
C GLU A 487 -56.78 -10.39 102.40
N VAL A 488 -55.82 -10.89 103.20
CA VAL A 488 -54.45 -11.16 102.73
C VAL A 488 -54.49 -12.18 101.58
N GLN A 489 -55.20 -13.29 101.73
CA GLN A 489 -55.40 -14.25 100.64
C GLN A 489 -56.16 -13.66 99.44
N GLY A 490 -57.00 -12.64 99.64
CA GLY A 490 -57.61 -11.88 98.56
C GLY A 490 -56.58 -11.07 97.77
N ARG A 491 -55.72 -10.32 98.48
CA ARG A 491 -54.64 -9.52 97.91
C ARG A 491 -53.54 -10.37 97.27
N GLU A 492 -53.23 -11.54 97.83
CA GLU A 492 -52.28 -12.50 97.27
C GLU A 492 -52.74 -13.04 95.90
N ARG A 493 -54.04 -13.34 95.74
CA ARG A 493 -54.60 -13.74 94.43
C ARG A 493 -54.56 -12.59 93.43
N GLN A 494 -54.99 -11.39 93.84
CA GLN A 494 -54.92 -10.19 93.00
C GLN A 494 -53.48 -9.85 92.56
N LEU A 495 -52.49 -10.11 93.42
CA LEU A 495 -51.07 -9.99 93.07
C LEU A 495 -50.61 -11.06 92.09
N ALA A 496 -51.07 -12.30 92.21
CA ALA A 496 -50.77 -13.36 91.24
C ALA A 496 -51.38 -13.05 89.87
N ASP A 497 -52.67 -12.69 89.84
CA ASP A 497 -53.40 -12.31 88.62
C ASP A 497 -52.68 -11.13 87.90
N ALA A 498 -52.31 -10.08 88.65
CA ALA A 498 -51.58 -8.93 88.11
C ALA A 498 -50.14 -9.25 87.67
N LEU A 499 -49.45 -10.19 88.34
CA LEU A 499 -48.12 -10.65 87.92
C LEU A 499 -48.18 -11.48 86.63
N ASP A 500 -49.27 -12.23 86.41
CA ASP A 500 -49.48 -12.95 85.15
C ASP A 500 -49.89 -11.99 84.02
N GLU A 501 -50.73 -10.97 84.28
CA GLU A 501 -50.98 -9.88 83.33
C GLU A 501 -49.70 -9.13 82.91
N VAL A 502 -48.77 -8.89 83.86
CA VAL A 502 -47.46 -8.26 83.56
C VAL A 502 -46.62 -9.15 82.63
N LYS A 503 -46.52 -10.47 82.89
CA LYS A 503 -45.80 -11.40 82.01
C LYS A 503 -46.41 -11.42 80.60
N ASP A 504 -47.74 -11.46 80.50
CA ASP A 504 -48.46 -11.42 79.23
C ASP A 504 -48.13 -10.14 78.43
N VAL A 505 -47.94 -9.00 79.11
CA VAL A 505 -47.52 -7.74 78.49
C VAL A 505 -46.03 -7.74 78.13
N GLU A 506 -45.15 -8.31 78.97
CA GLU A 506 -43.71 -8.46 78.70
C GLU A 506 -43.45 -9.38 77.50
N GLU A 507 -44.15 -10.51 77.39
CA GLU A 507 -44.06 -11.40 76.22
C GLU A 507 -44.53 -10.71 74.94
N ARG A 508 -45.66 -9.99 74.98
CA ARG A 508 -46.15 -9.20 73.83
C ARG A 508 -45.17 -8.09 73.45
N LEU A 509 -44.52 -7.45 74.42
CA LEU A 509 -43.48 -6.44 74.18
C LEU A 509 -42.24 -7.06 73.52
N HIS A 510 -41.77 -8.22 73.98
CA HIS A 510 -40.68 -8.96 73.33
C HIS A 510 -41.04 -9.42 71.92
N GLN A 511 -42.28 -9.88 71.67
CA GLN A 511 -42.75 -10.21 70.33
C GLN A 511 -42.73 -8.98 69.39
N GLN A 512 -43.14 -7.81 69.87
CA GLN A 512 -43.08 -6.56 69.10
C GLN A 512 -41.64 -6.08 68.88
N GLN A 513 -40.75 -6.22 69.87
CA GLN A 513 -39.31 -5.92 69.71
C GLN A 513 -38.66 -6.82 68.65
N ASN A 514 -38.89 -8.13 68.71
CA ASN A 514 -38.38 -9.08 67.72
C ASN A 514 -38.88 -8.78 66.30
N LEU A 515 -40.17 -8.42 66.15
CA LEU A 515 -40.74 -8.01 64.86
C LEU A 515 -40.11 -6.69 64.35
N MET A 516 -39.91 -5.71 65.23
CA MET A 516 -39.22 -4.46 64.90
C MET A 516 -37.76 -4.71 64.48
N GLU A 517 -37.06 -5.62 65.14
CA GLU A 517 -35.69 -6.00 64.76
C GLU A 517 -35.64 -6.71 63.40
N SER A 518 -36.61 -7.59 63.08
CA SER A 518 -36.75 -8.15 61.73
C SER A 518 -36.94 -7.04 60.69
N MET A 519 -37.93 -6.16 60.90
CA MET A 519 -38.22 -5.02 60.01
C MET A 519 -37.02 -4.09 59.84
N LEU A 520 -36.24 -3.85 60.90
CA LEU A 520 -35.01 -3.06 60.83
C LEU A 520 -33.89 -3.80 60.08
N ASN A 521 -33.80 -5.13 60.17
CA ASN A 521 -32.82 -5.92 59.44
C ASN A 521 -33.18 -6.08 57.96
N GLU A 522 -34.45 -6.27 57.63
CA GLU A 522 -35.00 -6.21 56.27
C GLU A 522 -34.77 -4.83 55.66
N ARG A 523 -35.05 -3.74 56.39
CA ARG A 523 -34.71 -2.38 55.93
C ARG A 523 -33.22 -2.20 55.66
N LYS A 524 -32.34 -2.84 56.45
CA LYS A 524 -30.87 -2.84 56.20
C LYS A 524 -30.49 -3.67 54.96
N THR A 525 -31.15 -4.79 54.66
CA THR A 525 -30.87 -5.56 53.43
C THR A 525 -31.39 -4.84 52.19
N TYR A 526 -32.63 -4.33 52.20
CA TYR A 526 -33.17 -3.53 51.10
C TYR A 526 -32.34 -2.25 50.85
N ALA A 527 -31.84 -1.58 51.89
CA ALA A 527 -30.92 -0.45 51.73
C ALA A 527 -29.59 -0.84 51.06
N LYS A 528 -29.04 -2.03 51.38
CA LYS A 528 -27.85 -2.57 50.69
C LYS A 528 -28.14 -2.91 49.23
N HIS A 529 -29.26 -3.57 48.94
CA HIS A 529 -29.65 -3.91 47.57
C HIS A 529 -29.94 -2.67 46.72
N TYR A 530 -30.60 -1.65 47.28
CA TYR A 530 -30.77 -0.35 46.62
C TYR A 530 -29.43 0.34 46.32
N ALA A 531 -28.46 0.28 47.25
CA ALA A 531 -27.11 0.80 47.00
C ALA A 531 -26.35 0.01 45.92
N GLN A 532 -26.51 -1.32 45.88
CA GLN A 532 -25.95 -2.18 44.82
C GLN A 532 -26.53 -1.81 43.44
N LEU A 533 -27.86 -1.82 43.30
CA LEU A 533 -28.56 -1.44 42.07
C LEU A 533 -28.20 -0.02 41.62
N ARG A 534 -28.10 0.94 42.55
CA ARG A 534 -27.66 2.31 42.24
C ARG A 534 -26.23 2.33 41.68
N ASN A 535 -25.31 1.58 42.27
CA ASN A 535 -23.94 1.49 41.78
C ASN A 535 -23.89 0.83 40.38
N GLU A 536 -24.61 -0.27 40.18
CA GLU A 536 -24.74 -0.97 38.89
C GLU A 536 -25.28 -0.04 37.79
N VAL A 537 -26.32 0.77 38.09
CA VAL A 537 -26.84 1.78 37.16
C VAL A 537 -25.78 2.86 36.84
N THR A 538 -24.97 3.30 37.81
CA THR A 538 -23.87 4.24 37.54
C THR A 538 -22.75 3.61 36.71
N ASP A 539 -22.44 2.33 36.89
CA ASP A 539 -21.43 1.62 36.12
C ASP A 539 -21.91 1.26 34.72
N ALA A 540 -23.18 0.88 34.54
CA ALA A 540 -23.81 0.80 33.23
C ALA A 540 -23.76 2.16 32.51
N SER A 541 -24.05 3.25 33.21
CA SER A 541 -23.95 4.63 32.66
C SER A 541 -22.50 5.01 32.29
N ARG A 542 -21.49 4.53 33.03
CA ARG A 542 -20.06 4.69 32.68
C ARG A 542 -19.70 3.87 31.44
N ARG A 543 -20.13 2.61 31.36
CA ARG A 543 -19.92 1.73 30.18
C ARG A 543 -20.56 2.32 28.92
N PHE A 544 -21.80 2.82 29.01
CA PHE A 544 -22.45 3.53 27.89
C PHE A 544 -21.66 4.77 27.43
N LYS A 545 -21.11 5.56 28.35
CA LYS A 545 -20.25 6.71 28.01
C LYS A 545 -18.95 6.29 27.31
N LEU A 546 -18.34 5.19 27.74
CA LEU A 546 -17.14 4.63 27.08
C LEU A 546 -17.46 4.11 25.67
N ILE A 547 -18.55 3.37 25.50
CA ILE A 547 -19.02 2.87 24.19
C ILE A 547 -19.35 4.04 23.25
N LEU A 548 -20.01 5.11 23.75
CA LEU A 548 -20.26 6.32 22.97
C LEU A 548 -18.97 7.05 22.56
N ALA A 549 -17.92 7.02 23.38
CA ALA A 549 -16.61 7.56 23.02
C ALA A 549 -15.92 6.70 21.94
N GLN A 550 -15.99 5.37 22.05
CA GLN A 550 -15.49 4.45 21.02
C GLN A 550 -16.23 4.61 19.69
N ILE A 551 -17.56 4.74 19.70
CA ILE A 551 -18.36 4.99 18.49
C ILE A 551 -17.90 6.28 17.81
N LYS A 552 -17.65 7.36 18.56
CA LYS A 552 -17.12 8.62 18.01
C LYS A 552 -15.71 8.45 17.42
N GLN A 553 -14.81 7.76 18.11
CA GLN A 553 -13.47 7.46 17.57
C GLN A 553 -13.57 6.68 16.26
N MET A 554 -14.44 5.66 16.19
CA MET A 554 -14.64 4.86 14.99
C MET A 554 -15.25 5.68 13.85
N GLN A 555 -16.18 6.60 14.14
CA GLN A 555 -16.74 7.54 13.16
C GLN A 555 -15.65 8.48 12.61
N GLU A 556 -14.81 9.06 13.47
CA GLU A 556 -13.67 9.86 13.01
C GLU A 556 -12.64 9.04 12.21
N GLU A 557 -12.41 7.78 12.58
CA GLU A 557 -11.54 6.89 11.82
C GLU A 557 -12.12 6.55 10.44
N VAL A 558 -13.44 6.37 10.32
CA VAL A 558 -14.12 6.21 9.03
C VAL A 558 -13.94 7.47 8.18
N VAL A 559 -14.23 8.66 8.71
CA VAL A 559 -14.00 9.94 8.01
C VAL A 559 -12.52 10.14 7.64
N ARG A 560 -11.58 9.68 8.47
CA ARG A 560 -10.14 9.69 8.17
C ARG A 560 -9.73 8.65 7.11
N ARG A 561 -10.48 7.55 6.93
CA ARG A 561 -10.30 6.57 5.83
C ARG A 561 -10.93 7.08 4.54
N GLU A 562 -12.14 7.62 4.57
CA GLU A 562 -12.84 8.25 3.43
C GLU A 562 -11.98 9.36 2.78
N ARG A 563 -11.38 10.24 3.60
CA ARG A 563 -10.46 11.29 3.11
C ARG A 563 -9.18 10.76 2.47
N ARG A 564 -8.74 9.54 2.81
CA ARG A 564 -7.60 8.88 2.14
C ARG A 564 -8.03 8.26 0.82
N LEU A 565 -9.16 7.56 0.80
CA LEU A 565 -9.75 7.00 -0.41
C LEU A 565 -9.96 8.09 -1.47
N LEU A 566 -10.56 9.24 -1.11
CA LEU A 566 -10.72 10.38 -2.03
C LEU A 566 -9.39 10.93 -2.58
N ALA A 567 -8.29 10.85 -1.81
CA ALA A 567 -6.97 11.26 -2.27
C ALA A 567 -6.31 10.18 -3.16
N GLU A 568 -6.51 8.91 -2.85
CA GLU A 568 -6.07 7.76 -3.65
C GLU A 568 -6.82 7.71 -5.00
N ASP A 569 -8.14 7.93 -5.00
CA ASP A 569 -8.99 8.06 -6.19
C ASP A 569 -8.53 9.23 -7.08
N ALA A 570 -8.20 10.39 -6.50
CA ALA A 570 -7.65 11.52 -7.25
C ALA A 570 -6.27 11.20 -7.88
N VAL A 571 -5.45 10.38 -7.23
CA VAL A 571 -4.19 9.88 -7.81
C VAL A 571 -4.47 8.86 -8.94
N ILE A 572 -5.43 7.96 -8.77
CA ILE A 572 -5.87 6.99 -9.79
C ILE A 572 -6.46 7.70 -11.01
N GLU A 573 -7.23 8.76 -10.83
CA GLU A 573 -7.70 9.62 -11.91
C GLU A 573 -6.53 10.24 -12.69
N ASN A 574 -5.56 10.84 -12.00
CA ASN A 574 -4.40 11.44 -12.65
C ASN A 574 -3.54 10.39 -13.40
N LEU A 575 -3.30 9.23 -12.78
CA LEU A 575 -2.57 8.12 -13.42
C LEU A 575 -3.33 7.55 -14.62
N THR A 576 -4.66 7.42 -14.57
CA THR A 576 -5.44 6.93 -15.73
C THR A 576 -5.56 7.98 -16.84
N ARG A 577 -5.55 9.29 -16.53
CA ARG A 577 -5.41 10.36 -17.53
C ARG A 577 -4.03 10.31 -18.20
N GLN A 578 -2.96 10.17 -17.43
CA GLN A 578 -1.60 9.99 -17.96
C GLN A 578 -1.48 8.72 -18.83
N ARG A 579 -2.04 7.59 -18.38
CA ARG A 579 -2.04 6.33 -19.13
C ARG A 579 -2.74 6.46 -20.48
N ARG A 580 -3.93 7.09 -20.53
CA ARG A 580 -4.63 7.42 -21.79
C ARG A 580 -3.81 8.33 -22.71
N GLY A 581 -3.06 9.27 -22.14
CA GLY A 581 -2.12 10.12 -22.88
C GLY A 581 -0.99 9.31 -23.52
N LEU A 582 -0.38 8.38 -22.78
CA LEU A 582 0.67 7.49 -23.28
C LEU A 582 0.14 6.48 -24.30
N GLU A 583 -1.03 5.88 -24.07
CA GLU A 583 -1.75 5.03 -25.03
C GLU A 583 -1.95 5.75 -26.38
N GLY A 584 -2.38 7.02 -26.33
CA GLY A 584 -2.51 7.86 -27.53
C GLY A 584 -1.18 8.20 -28.21
N GLN A 585 -0.12 8.46 -27.46
CA GLN A 585 1.23 8.68 -28.01
C GLN A 585 1.78 7.42 -28.68
N ILE A 586 1.60 6.24 -28.05
CA ILE A 586 2.00 4.94 -28.61
C ILE A 586 1.24 4.67 -29.92
N ALA A 587 -0.07 4.89 -29.96
CA ALA A 587 -0.86 4.76 -31.20
C ALA A 587 -0.38 5.70 -32.32
N ALA A 588 -0.05 6.96 -31.98
CA ALA A 588 0.51 7.92 -32.93
C ALA A 588 1.92 7.54 -33.42
N LEU A 589 2.74 6.92 -32.58
CA LEU A 589 4.05 6.38 -32.94
C LEU A 589 3.93 5.13 -33.81
N HIS A 590 3.04 4.19 -33.50
CA HIS A 590 2.75 3.03 -34.36
C HIS A 590 2.29 3.47 -35.75
N LEU A 591 1.35 4.42 -35.86
CA LEU A 591 0.91 4.97 -37.14
C LEU A 591 2.04 5.67 -37.92
N ARG A 592 3.03 6.25 -37.22
CA ARG A 592 4.22 6.86 -37.82
C ARG A 592 5.21 5.80 -38.32
N VAL A 593 5.42 4.74 -37.54
CA VAL A 593 6.22 3.56 -37.91
C VAL A 593 5.62 2.86 -39.12
N ASP A 594 4.30 2.60 -39.15
CA ASP A 594 3.60 2.01 -40.29
C ASP A 594 3.77 2.83 -41.57
N LYS A 595 3.63 4.16 -41.48
CA LYS A 595 3.86 5.05 -42.64
C LYS A 595 5.30 4.95 -43.14
N LYS A 596 6.30 4.90 -42.24
CA LYS A 596 7.71 4.73 -42.62
C LYS A 596 7.99 3.34 -43.17
N ASN A 597 7.42 2.28 -42.61
CA ASN A 597 7.54 0.90 -43.10
C ASN A 597 6.98 0.76 -44.52
N ARG A 598 5.84 1.40 -44.83
CA ARG A 598 5.28 1.45 -46.20
C ARG A 598 6.23 2.18 -47.17
N SER A 599 6.84 3.29 -46.75
CA SER A 599 7.89 3.95 -47.57
C SER A 599 9.14 3.09 -47.75
N VAL A 600 9.60 2.39 -46.71
CA VAL A 600 10.74 1.44 -46.81
C VAL A 600 10.42 0.29 -47.77
N GLN A 601 9.19 -0.23 -47.76
CA GLN A 601 8.74 -1.24 -48.72
C GLN A 601 8.68 -0.69 -50.16
N GLN A 602 8.25 0.56 -50.36
CA GLN A 602 8.30 1.23 -51.66
C GLN A 602 9.74 1.39 -52.16
N TYR A 603 10.65 1.93 -51.33
CA TYR A 603 12.06 2.06 -51.69
C TYR A 603 12.73 0.69 -51.92
N ALA A 604 12.37 -0.36 -51.19
CA ALA A 604 12.88 -1.71 -51.43
C ALA A 604 12.41 -2.30 -52.78
N LEU A 605 11.21 -1.96 -53.24
CA LEU A 605 10.72 -2.32 -54.58
C LEU A 605 11.40 -1.49 -55.68
N GLU A 606 11.70 -0.21 -55.42
CA GLU A 606 12.45 0.65 -56.34
C GLU A 606 13.91 0.21 -56.47
N VAL A 607 14.59 -0.11 -55.36
CA VAL A 607 15.95 -0.66 -55.35
C VAL A 607 16.01 -2.00 -56.10
N ARG A 608 15.00 -2.86 -55.98
CA ARG A 608 14.91 -4.10 -56.78
C ARG A 608 14.80 -3.78 -58.28
N ARG A 609 13.84 -2.93 -58.68
CA ARG A 609 13.67 -2.51 -60.09
C ARG A 609 14.94 -1.88 -60.68
N LEU A 610 15.65 -1.07 -59.90
CA LEU A 610 16.94 -0.50 -60.31
C LEU A 610 18.00 -1.60 -60.45
N GLY A 611 18.04 -2.57 -59.52
CA GLY A 611 18.90 -3.76 -59.62
C GLY A 611 18.62 -4.61 -60.87
N ASP A 612 17.35 -4.81 -61.21
CA ASP A 612 16.92 -5.51 -62.43
C ASP A 612 17.44 -4.77 -63.69
N VAL A 613 17.27 -3.44 -63.75
CA VAL A 613 17.78 -2.59 -64.85
C VAL A 613 19.31 -2.54 -64.89
N PHE A 614 20.00 -2.57 -63.74
CA PHE A 614 21.46 -2.71 -63.70
C PHE A 614 21.91 -4.06 -64.27
N ALA A 615 21.23 -5.16 -63.93
CA ALA A 615 21.52 -6.48 -64.48
C ALA A 615 21.29 -6.55 -66.00
N GLU A 616 20.19 -5.99 -66.50
CA GLU A 616 19.94 -5.86 -67.95
C GLU A 616 21.04 -5.04 -68.64
N GLY A 617 21.50 -3.96 -67.99
CA GLY A 617 22.60 -3.11 -68.47
C GLY A 617 23.95 -3.81 -68.50
N GLU A 618 24.31 -4.55 -67.44
CA GLU A 618 25.53 -5.37 -67.41
C GLU A 618 25.51 -6.48 -68.46
N ASP A 619 24.35 -7.13 -68.67
CA ASP A 619 24.23 -8.19 -69.65
C ASP A 619 24.29 -7.64 -71.10
N GLU A 620 23.72 -6.46 -71.38
CA GLU A 620 23.90 -5.78 -72.68
C GLU A 620 25.34 -5.28 -72.88
N ILE A 621 26.01 -4.73 -71.85
CA ILE A 621 27.46 -4.46 -71.90
C ILE A 621 28.23 -5.76 -72.19
N GLY A 622 27.81 -6.89 -71.61
CA GLY A 622 28.34 -8.22 -71.89
C GLY A 622 28.09 -8.69 -73.32
N ARG A 623 26.95 -8.35 -73.93
CA ARG A 623 26.64 -8.63 -75.36
C ARG A 623 27.46 -7.73 -76.29
N GLN A 624 27.61 -6.45 -75.98
CA GLN A 624 28.44 -5.51 -76.75
C GLN A 624 29.93 -5.86 -76.67
N ARG A 625 30.46 -6.23 -75.49
CA ARG A 625 31.82 -6.77 -75.31
C ARG A 625 32.05 -8.13 -76.00
N ARG A 626 30.99 -8.88 -76.34
CA ARG A 626 31.09 -10.06 -77.22
C ARG A 626 31.20 -9.60 -78.68
N ARG A 627 30.19 -8.89 -79.20
CA ARG A 627 30.19 -8.31 -80.57
C ARG A 627 31.49 -7.58 -80.92
N PHE A 628 32.01 -6.74 -80.03
CA PHE A 628 33.28 -6.01 -80.26
C PHE A 628 34.48 -6.93 -80.41
N ARG A 629 34.60 -7.99 -79.59
CA ARG A 629 35.67 -9.00 -79.72
C ARG A 629 35.53 -9.81 -81.00
N ASP A 630 34.31 -10.04 -81.48
CA ASP A 630 34.07 -10.77 -82.72
C ASP A 630 34.44 -9.90 -83.93
N VAL A 631 34.05 -8.61 -83.94
CA VAL A 631 34.52 -7.61 -84.93
C VAL A 631 36.05 -7.41 -84.88
N GLN A 632 36.69 -7.51 -83.70
CA GLN A 632 38.16 -7.53 -83.62
C GLN A 632 38.76 -8.75 -84.32
N LYS A 633 38.21 -9.96 -84.13
CA LYS A 633 38.68 -11.16 -84.85
C LYS A 633 38.48 -11.03 -86.36
N GLU A 634 37.36 -10.47 -86.81
CA GLU A 634 37.08 -10.20 -88.23
C GLU A 634 38.09 -9.21 -88.80
N ARG A 635 38.34 -8.09 -88.10
CA ARG A 635 39.38 -7.12 -88.46
C ARG A 635 40.76 -7.79 -88.55
N ASP A 636 41.11 -8.64 -87.58
CA ASP A 636 42.43 -9.26 -87.51
C ASP A 636 42.61 -10.31 -88.61
N LEU A 637 41.58 -11.11 -88.89
CA LEU A 637 41.54 -12.05 -90.01
C LEU A 637 41.63 -11.33 -91.37
N LEU A 638 40.91 -10.22 -91.55
CA LEU A 638 41.00 -9.38 -92.75
C LEU A 638 42.39 -8.74 -92.85
N SER A 639 42.99 -8.34 -91.73
CA SER A 639 44.34 -7.78 -91.69
C SER A 639 45.39 -8.81 -92.10
N THR A 640 45.30 -10.06 -91.64
CA THR A 640 46.18 -11.14 -92.11
C THR A 640 45.95 -11.44 -93.59
N GLN A 641 44.70 -11.52 -94.05
CA GLN A 641 44.39 -11.74 -95.47
C GLN A 641 44.94 -10.62 -96.38
N VAL A 642 44.94 -9.36 -95.91
CA VAL A 642 45.53 -8.23 -96.64
C VAL A 642 47.06 -8.32 -96.66
N VAL A 643 47.70 -8.77 -95.57
CA VAL A 643 49.16 -9.03 -95.56
C VAL A 643 49.51 -10.18 -96.50
N ASP A 644 48.81 -11.31 -96.44
CA ASP A 644 48.99 -12.46 -97.35
C ASP A 644 48.79 -12.05 -98.82
N ALA A 645 47.81 -11.19 -99.10
CA ALA A 645 47.58 -10.62 -100.43
C ALA A 645 48.71 -9.69 -100.87
N CYS A 646 49.26 -8.87 -99.97
CA CYS A 646 50.41 -8.00 -100.26
C CYS A 646 51.70 -8.80 -100.50
N ASP A 647 51.97 -9.85 -99.72
CA ASP A 647 53.16 -10.70 -99.86
C ASP A 647 53.08 -11.55 -101.14
N THR A 648 51.91 -12.09 -101.47
CA THR A 648 51.71 -12.80 -102.74
C THR A 648 51.84 -11.85 -103.94
N LEU A 649 51.27 -10.65 -103.87
CA LEU A 649 51.42 -9.58 -104.86
C LEU A 649 52.90 -9.15 -105.03
N ALA A 650 53.64 -8.97 -103.93
CA ALA A 650 55.06 -8.66 -103.96
C ALA A 650 55.86 -9.81 -104.61
N SER A 651 55.54 -11.07 -104.30
CA SER A 651 56.15 -12.23 -104.96
C SER A 651 55.88 -12.27 -106.47
N LEU A 652 54.71 -11.77 -106.91
CA LEU A 652 54.35 -11.67 -108.33
C LEU A 652 55.09 -10.52 -109.02
N TYR A 653 55.20 -9.35 -108.38
CA TYR A 653 56.02 -8.26 -108.90
C TYR A 653 57.50 -8.63 -109.02
N GLU A 654 58.07 -9.35 -108.04
CA GLU A 654 59.43 -9.88 -108.14
C GLU A 654 59.58 -10.91 -109.28
N LYS A 655 58.65 -11.84 -109.44
CA LYS A 655 58.63 -12.78 -110.59
C LYS A 655 58.57 -12.02 -111.92
N VAL A 656 57.72 -11.00 -112.04
CA VAL A 656 57.62 -10.16 -113.25
C VAL A 656 58.89 -9.35 -113.49
N ARG A 657 59.54 -8.82 -112.43
CA ARG A 657 60.83 -8.10 -112.55
C ARG A 657 61.94 -9.03 -113.04
N VAL A 658 62.05 -10.23 -112.48
CA VAL A 658 63.03 -11.24 -112.89
C VAL A 658 62.78 -11.73 -114.33
N GLN A 659 61.52 -11.99 -114.70
CA GLN A 659 61.16 -12.35 -116.07
C GLN A 659 61.42 -11.21 -117.06
N GLY A 660 61.13 -9.96 -116.68
CA GLY A 660 61.44 -8.78 -117.49
C GLY A 660 62.94 -8.61 -117.73
N ALA A 661 63.76 -8.76 -116.69
CA ALA A 661 65.23 -8.72 -116.82
C ALA A 661 65.76 -9.89 -117.68
N LEU A 662 65.20 -11.10 -117.53
CA LEU A 662 65.56 -12.26 -118.35
C LEU A 662 65.20 -12.04 -119.83
N LEU A 663 64.03 -11.45 -120.12
CA LEU A 663 63.60 -11.12 -121.48
C LEU A 663 64.45 -9.98 -122.09
N GLN A 664 64.82 -8.96 -121.31
CA GLN A 664 65.74 -7.91 -121.77
C GLN A 664 67.14 -8.47 -122.09
N HIS A 665 67.68 -9.34 -121.22
CA HIS A 665 68.94 -10.01 -121.49
C HIS A 665 68.85 -10.92 -122.72
N GLY A 666 67.79 -11.72 -122.84
CA GLY A 666 67.50 -12.52 -124.02
C GLY A 666 67.42 -11.67 -125.30
N ALA A 667 66.73 -10.53 -125.27
CA ALA A 667 66.66 -9.60 -126.39
C ALA A 667 68.04 -9.05 -126.78
N SER A 668 68.88 -8.66 -125.80
CA SER A 668 70.25 -8.20 -126.09
C SER A 668 71.11 -9.29 -126.75
N LEU A 669 71.01 -10.55 -126.29
CA LEU A 669 71.66 -11.69 -126.92
C LEU A 669 71.12 -11.97 -128.33
N TYR A 670 69.80 -11.85 -128.56
CA TYR A 670 69.22 -11.97 -129.90
C TYR A 670 69.70 -10.86 -130.84
N GLU A 671 69.82 -9.60 -130.36
CA GLU A 671 70.42 -8.51 -131.14
C GLU A 671 71.88 -8.79 -131.48
N GLU A 672 72.70 -9.27 -130.54
CA GLU A 672 74.09 -9.66 -130.82
C GLU A 672 74.17 -10.78 -131.88
N ARG A 673 73.27 -11.76 -131.81
CA ARG A 673 73.17 -12.81 -132.84
C ARG A 673 72.75 -12.24 -134.20
N LEU A 674 71.78 -11.32 -134.25
CA LEU A 674 71.41 -10.64 -135.49
C LEU A 674 72.56 -9.79 -136.05
N ARG A 675 73.34 -9.10 -135.22
CA ARG A 675 74.53 -8.34 -135.63
C ARG A 675 75.62 -9.26 -136.22
N THR A 676 75.88 -10.41 -135.59
CA THR A 676 76.82 -11.41 -136.14
C THR A 676 76.31 -12.07 -137.42
N ILE A 677 75.01 -12.34 -137.56
CA ILE A 677 74.40 -12.79 -138.82
C ILE A 677 74.56 -11.73 -139.92
N ALA A 678 74.32 -10.46 -139.62
CA ALA A 678 74.51 -9.36 -140.58
C ALA A 678 75.98 -9.22 -141.02
N GLN A 679 76.93 -9.40 -140.10
CA GLN A 679 78.37 -9.44 -140.42
C GLN A 679 78.72 -10.62 -141.35
N LEU A 680 78.19 -11.81 -141.09
CA LEU A 680 78.37 -12.99 -141.94
C LEU A 680 77.70 -12.85 -143.31
N GLN A 681 76.53 -12.21 -143.37
CA GLN A 681 75.86 -11.83 -144.63
C GLN A 681 76.70 -10.81 -145.42
N HIS A 682 77.33 -9.85 -144.75
CA HIS A 682 78.22 -8.90 -145.42
C HIS A 682 79.50 -9.58 -145.92
N ALA A 683 80.12 -10.47 -145.13
CA ALA A 683 81.30 -11.23 -145.55
C ALA A 683 81.01 -12.18 -146.73
N THR A 684 79.86 -12.85 -146.73
CA THR A 684 79.43 -13.69 -147.87
C THR A 684 79.05 -12.86 -149.10
N ALA A 685 78.52 -11.64 -148.93
CA ALA A 685 78.34 -10.69 -150.03
C ALA A 685 79.68 -10.20 -150.62
N GLN A 686 80.68 -9.92 -149.78
CA GLN A 686 82.04 -9.58 -150.23
C GLN A 686 82.67 -10.74 -151.02
N LEU A 687 82.69 -11.95 -150.46
CA LEU A 687 83.22 -13.15 -151.11
C LEU A 687 82.51 -13.48 -152.43
N THR A 688 81.20 -13.28 -152.53
CA THR A 688 80.48 -13.47 -153.81
C THR A 688 80.79 -12.38 -154.83
N GLN A 689 81.03 -11.13 -154.43
CA GLN A 689 81.57 -10.09 -155.33
C GLN A 689 83.00 -10.43 -155.81
N GLU A 690 83.86 -10.95 -154.94
CA GLU A 690 85.21 -11.39 -155.32
C GLU A 690 85.16 -12.55 -156.32
N VAL A 691 84.32 -13.56 -156.07
CA VAL A 691 84.07 -14.66 -157.03
C VAL A 691 83.49 -14.14 -158.35
N GLN A 692 82.63 -13.12 -158.33
CA GLN A 692 82.15 -12.47 -159.57
C GLN A 692 83.27 -11.74 -160.33
N ARG A 693 84.15 -10.98 -159.63
CA ARG A 693 85.32 -10.32 -160.24
C ARG A 693 86.28 -11.35 -160.85
N LEU A 694 86.55 -12.45 -160.15
CA LEU A 694 87.37 -13.56 -160.64
C LEU A 694 86.73 -14.27 -161.84
N ARG A 695 85.40 -14.45 -161.86
CA ARG A 695 84.67 -14.96 -163.04
C ARG A 695 84.77 -14.01 -164.24
N GLN A 696 84.63 -12.70 -164.04
CA GLN A 696 84.80 -11.69 -165.09
C GLN A 696 86.23 -11.63 -165.65
N PHE A 697 87.24 -11.84 -164.79
CA PHE A 697 88.63 -12.02 -165.23
C PHE A 697 88.78 -13.31 -166.05
N THR A 698 88.17 -14.41 -165.60
CA THR A 698 88.21 -15.71 -166.27
C THR A 698 87.54 -15.68 -167.65
N SER A 699 86.44 -14.93 -167.83
CA SER A 699 85.79 -14.75 -169.14
C SER A 699 86.63 -13.93 -170.13
N ARG A 700 87.63 -13.16 -169.68
CA ARG A 700 88.57 -12.43 -170.56
C ARG A 700 89.77 -13.28 -171.01
N LEU A 701 90.08 -14.40 -170.34
CA LEU A 701 91.16 -15.31 -170.76
C LEU A 701 91.01 -15.86 -172.20
N PRO A 702 89.83 -16.27 -172.73
CA PRO A 702 89.73 -16.70 -174.12
C PRO A 702 90.01 -15.57 -175.12
N GLU A 703 89.57 -14.33 -174.85
CA GLU A 703 89.87 -13.17 -175.70
C GLU A 703 91.36 -12.83 -175.66
N LEU A 704 91.98 -12.81 -174.47
CA LEU A 704 93.42 -12.64 -174.31
C LEU A 704 94.21 -13.75 -175.01
N ARG A 705 93.75 -15.01 -174.96
CA ARG A 705 94.35 -16.12 -175.72
C ARG A 705 94.20 -15.93 -177.23
N LEU A 706 93.08 -15.39 -177.72
CA LEU A 706 92.90 -15.07 -179.14
C LEU A 706 93.81 -13.91 -179.57
N LEU A 707 93.95 -12.87 -178.75
CA LEU A 707 94.85 -11.73 -179.00
C LEU A 707 96.33 -12.17 -178.98
N VAL A 708 96.75 -13.00 -178.02
CA VAL A 708 98.10 -13.57 -177.98
C VAL A 708 98.34 -14.45 -179.21
N ASN A 709 97.40 -15.33 -179.59
CA ASN A 709 97.53 -16.13 -180.81
C ASN A 709 97.53 -15.27 -182.10
N GLY A 710 96.80 -14.15 -182.11
CA GLY A 710 96.80 -13.16 -183.19
C GLY A 710 98.16 -12.49 -183.32
N ALA A 711 98.67 -11.91 -182.23
CA ALA A 711 99.98 -11.30 -182.15
C ALA A 711 101.11 -12.30 -182.49
N SER A 712 101.02 -13.56 -182.05
CA SER A 712 101.97 -14.62 -182.44
C SER A 712 101.91 -14.94 -183.94
N ARG A 713 100.73 -14.91 -184.57
CA ARG A 713 100.58 -15.09 -186.03
C ARG A 713 101.10 -13.88 -186.81
N GLU A 714 100.91 -12.67 -186.31
CA GLU A 714 101.40 -11.44 -186.94
C GLU A 714 102.91 -11.27 -186.79
N LEU A 715 103.44 -11.58 -185.61
CA LEU A 715 104.87 -11.74 -185.37
C LEU A 715 105.44 -12.85 -186.28
N GLY A 716 104.74 -13.97 -186.45
CA GLY A 716 105.11 -15.02 -187.40
C GLY A 716 105.16 -14.52 -188.85
N ARG A 717 104.15 -13.78 -189.31
CA ARG A 717 104.12 -13.14 -190.64
C ARG A 717 105.26 -12.13 -190.83
N ALA A 718 105.55 -11.31 -189.82
CA ALA A 718 106.65 -10.36 -189.84
C ALA A 718 108.01 -11.07 -189.88
N GLN A 719 108.20 -12.09 -189.04
CA GLN A 719 109.38 -12.95 -189.05
C GLN A 719 109.54 -13.73 -190.36
N HIS A 720 108.46 -14.14 -191.03
CA HIS A 720 108.54 -14.78 -192.35
C HIS A 720 108.90 -13.79 -193.46
N ARG A 721 108.42 -12.54 -193.43
CA ARG A 721 108.86 -11.49 -194.37
C ARG A 721 110.32 -11.10 -194.15
N ALA A 722 110.74 -10.93 -192.90
CA ALA A 722 112.14 -10.67 -192.55
C ALA A 722 113.05 -11.85 -192.94
N ARG A 723 112.62 -13.10 -192.67
CA ARG A 723 113.36 -14.30 -193.10
C ARG A 723 113.36 -14.49 -194.62
N ALA A 724 112.35 -14.04 -195.36
CA ALA A 724 112.40 -14.09 -196.83
C ALA A 724 113.48 -13.15 -197.40
N LEU A 725 113.59 -11.93 -196.86
CA LEU A 725 114.62 -10.96 -197.25
C LEU A 725 116.03 -11.32 -196.73
N LEU A 726 116.13 -12.10 -195.64
CA LEU A 726 117.40 -12.60 -195.13
C LEU A 726 117.82 -13.95 -195.74
N ALA A 727 116.89 -14.77 -196.26
CA ALA A 727 117.21 -16.06 -196.89
C ALA A 727 117.78 -15.94 -198.31
N GLU A 728 117.80 -14.73 -198.89
CA GLU A 728 118.66 -14.42 -200.05
C GLU A 728 120.15 -14.33 -199.63
N CYS A 729 120.43 -14.20 -198.32
CA CYS A 729 121.74 -14.20 -197.70
C CYS A 729 121.85 -15.28 -196.59
N GLU A 730 121.91 -16.56 -197.01
CA GLU A 730 122.34 -17.77 -196.25
C GLU A 730 121.23 -18.75 -195.74
N ARG A 731 121.63 -20.03 -195.53
CA ARG A 731 120.89 -21.24 -195.07
C ARG A 731 121.68 -21.89 -193.88
N PRO A 732 121.23 -22.86 -193.00
CA PRO A 732 119.95 -23.64 -192.81
C PRO A 732 119.48 -24.00 -191.30
N MET A 733 118.36 -24.76 -191.09
CA MET A 733 117.97 -25.80 -190.02
C MET A 733 117.82 -25.64 -188.42
N ASN A 734 116.67 -26.08 -187.79
CA ASN A 734 116.35 -26.86 -186.48
C ASN A 734 115.79 -26.35 -185.04
N LEU A 735 115.63 -27.20 -183.94
CA LEU A 735 114.46 -27.27 -182.93
C LEU A 735 114.58 -27.87 -181.41
N HIS A 736 113.63 -27.55 -180.44
CA HIS A 736 112.94 -28.30 -179.26
C HIS A 736 113.18 -28.16 -177.63
N PRO A 737 112.83 -29.05 -176.59
CA PRO A 737 111.97 -28.72 -175.34
C PRO A 737 112.08 -29.41 -173.86
N ASP A 738 111.30 -28.95 -172.81
CA ASP A 738 110.52 -29.63 -171.64
C ASP A 738 110.94 -30.00 -170.10
N HIS A 739 109.94 -30.21 -169.15
CA HIS A 739 109.83 -30.97 -167.79
C HIS A 739 110.31 -30.42 -166.34
N VAL A 740 110.00 -30.79 -165.01
CA VAL A 740 109.20 -31.78 -164.10
C VAL A 740 108.62 -31.25 -162.65
N LEU A 741 108.75 -31.93 -161.43
CA LEU A 741 108.05 -31.83 -160.04
C LEU A 741 108.94 -32.21 -158.76
N SER A 742 108.70 -32.37 -157.39
CA SER A 742 107.67 -32.47 -156.22
C SER A 742 108.34 -32.24 -154.75
N TRP A 743 108.01 -32.54 -153.43
CA TRP A 743 107.03 -33.22 -152.45
C TRP A 743 107.16 -32.81 -150.87
N SER A 744 106.76 -33.58 -149.78
CA SER A 744 106.59 -33.22 -148.27
C SER A 744 107.18 -34.19 -147.11
N ASP A 745 106.93 -34.33 -145.74
CA ASP A 745 105.86 -34.02 -144.68
C ASP A 745 106.16 -33.80 -143.06
N PRO A 746 106.08 -34.68 -141.96
CA PRO A 746 105.53 -34.39 -140.54
C PRO A 746 106.14 -34.96 -139.13
N ASP A 747 105.67 -34.60 -137.86
CA ASP A 747 105.99 -35.21 -136.45
C ASP A 747 105.04 -34.87 -135.18
N ALA A 748 105.05 -35.61 -134.01
CA ALA A 748 104.06 -35.50 -132.87
C ALA A 748 104.27 -35.97 -131.35
N TYR A 749 105.44 -36.35 -130.77
CA TYR A 749 105.48 -37.15 -129.47
C TYR A 749 105.28 -36.45 -128.08
N ALA A 750 105.26 -35.12 -127.96
CA ALA A 750 105.62 -34.44 -126.68
C ALA A 750 104.59 -34.36 -125.52
N LEU A 751 103.31 -34.69 -125.72
CA LEU A 751 102.24 -34.23 -124.81
C LEU A 751 102.08 -35.01 -123.48
N ASN A 752 102.37 -36.30 -123.46
CA ASN A 752 101.91 -37.21 -122.39
C ASN A 752 102.62 -37.08 -121.04
N ALA A 753 103.79 -36.43 -120.96
CA ALA A 753 104.52 -36.30 -119.70
C ALA A 753 103.82 -35.38 -118.67
N ARG A 754 103.09 -34.36 -119.14
CA ARG A 754 102.57 -33.25 -118.31
C ARG A 754 101.45 -33.65 -117.33
N VAL A 755 100.82 -34.81 -117.53
CA VAL A 755 99.62 -35.24 -116.79
C VAL A 755 99.95 -35.90 -115.44
N GLY A 756 101.17 -36.43 -115.27
CA GLY A 756 101.56 -37.20 -114.09
C GLY A 756 101.85 -36.40 -112.81
N GLU A 757 102.10 -35.09 -112.92
CA GLU A 757 102.52 -34.25 -111.80
C GLU A 757 101.31 -33.64 -111.05
N LEU A 758 100.33 -33.11 -111.79
CA LEU A 758 99.14 -32.44 -111.27
C LEU A 758 98.29 -33.31 -110.32
N ASN A 759 98.31 -34.63 -110.49
CA ASN A 759 97.55 -35.56 -109.64
C ASN A 759 98.14 -35.75 -108.22
N ARG A 760 99.36 -35.25 -107.93
CA ARG A 760 99.94 -35.35 -106.57
C ARG A 760 99.56 -34.17 -105.66
N GLU A 761 99.50 -32.96 -106.19
CA GLU A 761 99.14 -31.76 -105.43
C GLU A 761 97.69 -31.79 -104.93
N LEU A 762 96.80 -32.38 -105.74
CA LEU A 762 95.36 -32.47 -105.46
C LEU A 762 95.09 -33.33 -104.20
N VAL A 763 95.87 -34.38 -103.97
CA VAL A 763 95.75 -35.25 -102.79
C VAL A 763 96.20 -34.52 -101.52
N GLN A 764 97.28 -33.73 -101.54
CA GLN A 764 97.73 -32.98 -100.37
C GLN A 764 96.68 -31.94 -99.91
N ARG A 765 96.04 -31.22 -100.83
CA ARG A 765 95.00 -30.24 -100.48
C ARG A 765 93.73 -30.85 -99.88
N SER A 766 93.40 -32.10 -100.20
CA SER A 766 92.27 -32.79 -99.58
C SER A 766 92.49 -33.13 -98.11
N VAL A 767 93.72 -33.44 -97.70
CA VAL A 767 94.08 -33.72 -96.30
C VAL A 767 94.02 -32.44 -95.45
N GLU A 768 94.55 -31.32 -95.97
CA GLU A 768 94.47 -30.02 -95.29
C GLU A 768 93.04 -29.54 -95.03
N LEU A 769 92.09 -29.88 -95.90
CA LEU A 769 90.67 -29.55 -95.72
C LEU A 769 90.07 -30.35 -94.56
N ALA A 770 90.28 -31.67 -94.53
CA ALA A 770 89.79 -32.54 -93.47
C ALA A 770 90.34 -32.18 -92.07
N GLU A 771 91.58 -31.66 -91.98
CA GLU A 771 92.11 -31.13 -90.73
C GLU A 771 91.45 -29.81 -90.28
N LYS A 772 91.06 -28.94 -91.23
CA LYS A 772 90.38 -27.68 -90.94
C LYS A 772 88.93 -27.93 -90.52
N GLU A 773 88.23 -28.85 -91.17
CA GLU A 773 86.87 -29.30 -90.79
C GLU A 773 86.83 -29.86 -89.36
N LYS A 774 87.83 -30.67 -88.95
CA LYS A 774 87.94 -31.15 -87.57
C LYS A 774 88.12 -30.05 -86.52
N ARG A 775 88.80 -28.94 -86.85
CA ARG A 775 88.95 -27.80 -85.93
C ARG A 775 87.64 -27.03 -85.76
N ILE A 776 86.91 -26.83 -86.86
CA ILE A 776 85.57 -26.21 -86.85
C ILE A 776 84.63 -27.00 -85.93
N GLN A 777 84.56 -28.32 -86.07
CA GLN A 777 83.72 -29.18 -85.22
C GLN A 777 84.06 -29.10 -83.73
N GLN A 778 85.33 -28.82 -83.37
CA GLN A 778 85.77 -28.64 -81.98
C GLN A 778 85.36 -27.27 -81.41
N GLU A 779 85.47 -26.20 -82.21
CA GLU A 779 85.01 -24.86 -81.79
C GLU A 779 83.47 -24.76 -81.73
N GLU A 780 82.75 -25.41 -82.65
CA GLU A 780 81.28 -25.50 -82.62
C GLU A 780 80.78 -26.21 -81.35
N ALA A 781 81.43 -27.29 -80.93
CA ALA A 781 81.11 -27.98 -79.68
C ALA A 781 81.36 -27.11 -78.44
N ALA A 782 82.45 -26.33 -78.42
CA ALA A 782 82.73 -25.36 -77.36
C ALA A 782 81.70 -24.22 -77.33
N TYR A 783 81.33 -23.68 -78.49
CA TYR A 783 80.30 -22.64 -78.63
C TYR A 783 78.93 -23.11 -78.15
N LEU A 784 78.51 -24.33 -78.50
CA LEU A 784 77.25 -24.92 -78.04
C LEU A 784 77.24 -25.16 -76.51
N SER A 785 78.38 -25.59 -75.94
CA SER A 785 78.54 -25.73 -74.48
C SER A 785 78.40 -24.37 -73.76
N ALA A 786 79.08 -23.34 -74.26
CA ALA A 786 78.97 -21.97 -73.72
C ALA A 786 77.53 -21.43 -73.83
N LYS A 787 76.86 -21.66 -74.98
CA LYS A 787 75.47 -21.25 -75.21
C LYS A 787 74.50 -21.97 -74.26
N ALA A 788 74.74 -23.24 -73.94
CA ALA A 788 73.96 -23.99 -72.95
C ALA A 788 74.20 -23.53 -71.50
N ALA A 789 75.39 -22.99 -71.18
CA ALA A 789 75.68 -22.38 -69.88
C ALA A 789 74.99 -21.01 -69.73
N VAL A 790 75.07 -20.14 -70.74
CA VAL A 790 74.40 -18.84 -70.75
C VAL A 790 72.87 -18.99 -70.67
N ALA A 791 72.29 -19.95 -71.38
CA ALA A 791 70.85 -20.27 -71.31
C ALA A 791 70.38 -20.82 -69.94
N ARG A 792 71.28 -21.05 -68.98
CA ARG A 792 70.97 -21.49 -67.60
C ARG A 792 71.18 -20.40 -66.55
N GLN A 793 71.71 -19.23 -66.93
CA GLN A 793 71.78 -18.07 -66.05
C GLN A 793 70.58 -17.16 -66.32
N LEU A 794 69.77 -16.88 -65.30
CA LEU A 794 68.73 -15.86 -65.42
C LEU A 794 69.38 -14.49 -65.51
N GLY A 795 68.91 -13.65 -66.43
CA GLY A 795 69.43 -12.29 -66.61
C GLY A 795 69.24 -11.42 -65.35
N PRO A 796 70.09 -10.39 -65.16
CA PRO A 796 70.09 -9.58 -63.93
C PRO A 796 68.71 -8.96 -63.62
N GLU A 797 68.00 -8.48 -64.64
CA GLU A 797 66.63 -7.93 -64.50
C GLU A 797 65.64 -8.95 -63.91
N MET A 798 65.79 -10.25 -64.23
CA MET A 798 64.96 -11.31 -63.67
C MET A 798 65.38 -11.66 -62.23
N ALA A 799 66.68 -11.54 -61.90
CA ALA A 799 67.15 -11.69 -60.53
C ALA A 799 66.64 -10.55 -59.62
N GLU A 800 66.65 -9.32 -60.11
CA GLU A 800 66.08 -8.15 -59.42
C GLU A 800 64.55 -8.25 -59.29
N GLN A 801 63.85 -8.70 -60.34
CA GLN A 801 62.42 -9.00 -60.21
C GLN A 801 62.15 -10.10 -59.18
N ILE A 802 62.96 -11.16 -59.12
CA ILE A 802 62.82 -12.23 -58.13
C ILE A 802 63.07 -11.70 -56.70
N THR A 803 64.08 -10.86 -56.46
CA THR A 803 64.29 -10.28 -55.12
C THR A 803 63.19 -9.28 -54.73
N VAL A 804 62.66 -8.50 -55.68
CA VAL A 804 61.48 -7.64 -55.46
C VAL A 804 60.22 -8.48 -55.18
N TYR A 805 59.98 -9.57 -55.90
CA TYR A 805 58.85 -10.46 -55.64
C TYR A 805 59.00 -11.24 -54.32
N GLN A 806 60.22 -11.65 -53.94
CA GLN A 806 60.51 -12.23 -52.63
C GLN A 806 60.30 -11.21 -51.50
N GLY A 807 60.74 -9.95 -51.68
CA GLY A 807 60.48 -8.86 -50.73
C GLY A 807 58.99 -8.53 -50.59
N ASN A 808 58.23 -8.58 -51.69
CA ASN A 808 56.78 -8.42 -51.68
C ASN A 808 56.05 -9.62 -51.06
N LEU A 809 56.54 -10.85 -51.26
CA LEU A 809 56.08 -12.04 -50.55
C LEU A 809 56.37 -11.97 -49.06
N ALA A 810 57.55 -11.50 -48.65
CA ALA A 810 57.89 -11.28 -47.25
C ALA A 810 57.00 -10.21 -46.61
N LYS A 811 56.73 -9.10 -47.30
CA LYS A 811 55.77 -8.06 -46.87
C LYS A 811 54.35 -8.61 -46.75
N LYS A 812 53.85 -9.38 -47.73
CA LYS A 812 52.52 -10.00 -47.66
C LYS A 812 52.42 -11.12 -46.61
N ALA A 813 53.50 -11.88 -46.38
CA ALA A 813 53.58 -12.85 -45.28
C ALA A 813 53.60 -12.14 -43.91
N GLY A 814 54.27 -10.99 -43.80
CA GLY A 814 54.20 -10.11 -42.63
C GLY A 814 52.78 -9.58 -42.39
N GLN A 815 52.12 -9.07 -43.43
CA GLN A 815 50.71 -8.65 -43.38
C GLN A 815 49.78 -9.81 -43.01
N MET A 816 49.99 -11.02 -43.54
CA MET A 816 49.25 -12.22 -43.13
C MET A 816 49.51 -12.60 -41.67
N ARG A 817 50.74 -12.49 -41.16
CA ARG A 817 51.02 -12.72 -39.73
C ARG A 817 50.37 -11.67 -38.84
N ALA A 818 50.40 -10.39 -39.23
CA ALA A 818 49.69 -9.33 -38.52
C ALA A 818 48.17 -9.54 -38.55
N MET A 819 47.61 -9.98 -39.67
CA MET A 819 46.19 -10.31 -39.83
C MET A 819 45.79 -11.58 -39.09
N LEU A 820 46.68 -12.57 -38.97
CA LEU A 820 46.47 -13.75 -38.12
C LEU A 820 46.63 -13.42 -36.63
N ALA A 821 47.52 -12.49 -36.27
CA ALA A 821 47.66 -12.00 -34.91
C ALA A 821 46.46 -11.16 -34.48
N SER A 822 45.94 -10.29 -35.35
CA SER A 822 44.68 -9.58 -35.08
C SER A 822 43.46 -10.50 -35.11
N LEU A 823 43.40 -11.49 -36.00
CA LEU A 823 42.36 -12.54 -35.93
C LEU A 823 42.47 -13.40 -34.66
N LYS A 824 43.67 -13.65 -34.13
CA LYS A 824 43.87 -14.33 -32.85
C LYS A 824 43.42 -13.43 -31.69
N TYR A 825 43.84 -12.17 -31.67
CA TYR A 825 43.37 -11.18 -30.70
C TYR A 825 41.85 -10.99 -30.73
N PHE A 826 41.23 -10.93 -31.91
CA PHE A 826 39.77 -10.85 -32.03
C PHE A 826 39.07 -12.15 -31.61
N ARG A 827 39.69 -13.32 -31.79
CA ARG A 827 39.19 -14.58 -31.23
C ARG A 827 39.30 -14.63 -29.72
N GLU A 828 40.45 -14.26 -29.16
CA GLU A 828 40.66 -14.14 -27.71
C GLU A 828 39.72 -13.10 -27.10
N GLN A 829 39.43 -12.00 -27.81
CA GLN A 829 38.37 -11.05 -27.43
C GLN A 829 36.98 -11.70 -27.47
N THR A 830 36.60 -12.43 -28.53
CA THR A 830 35.29 -13.11 -28.57
C THR A 830 35.18 -14.23 -27.53
N GLU A 831 36.26 -14.97 -27.28
CA GLU A 831 36.34 -16.01 -26.25
C GLU A 831 36.19 -15.36 -24.85
N LEU A 832 36.87 -14.25 -24.57
CA LEU A 832 36.67 -13.46 -23.35
C LEU A 832 35.27 -12.82 -23.26
N TYR A 833 34.64 -12.46 -24.38
CA TYR A 833 33.25 -11.98 -24.39
C TYR A 833 32.24 -13.11 -24.21
N GLU A 834 32.52 -14.33 -24.69
CA GLU A 834 31.70 -15.52 -24.47
C GLU A 834 31.86 -16.03 -23.04
N GLU A 835 33.09 -16.11 -22.50
CA GLU A 835 33.36 -16.39 -21.08
C GLU A 835 32.65 -15.37 -20.19
N ARG A 836 32.80 -14.06 -20.45
CA ARG A 836 32.12 -13.02 -19.66
C ARG A 836 30.60 -12.99 -19.87
N TYR A 837 30.10 -13.40 -21.03
CA TYR A 837 28.66 -13.60 -21.26
C TYR A 837 28.14 -14.79 -20.46
N ASN A 838 28.90 -15.89 -20.42
CA ASN A 838 28.59 -17.07 -19.61
C ASN A 838 28.68 -16.75 -18.12
N GLU A 839 29.67 -15.97 -17.64
CA GLU A 839 29.70 -15.44 -16.28
C GLU A 839 28.48 -14.56 -15.97
N LEU A 840 28.06 -13.70 -16.90
CA LEU A 840 26.83 -12.91 -16.74
C LEU A 840 25.58 -13.80 -16.74
N HIS A 841 25.59 -14.89 -17.53
CA HIS A 841 24.48 -15.83 -17.61
C HIS A 841 24.39 -16.68 -16.34
N ASP A 842 25.50 -17.26 -15.87
CA ASP A 842 25.60 -18.02 -14.62
C ASP A 842 25.36 -17.13 -13.39
N THR A 843 25.73 -15.86 -13.41
CA THR A 843 25.36 -14.93 -12.32
C THR A 843 23.90 -14.48 -12.39
N LEU A 844 23.30 -14.35 -13.58
CA LEU A 844 21.85 -14.18 -13.73
C LEU A 844 21.09 -15.44 -13.29
N ASP A 845 21.61 -16.62 -13.57
CA ASP A 845 21.03 -17.91 -13.17
C ASP A 845 21.22 -18.14 -11.67
N ALA A 846 22.36 -17.77 -11.08
CA ALA A 846 22.56 -17.74 -9.64
C ALA A 846 21.69 -16.68 -8.95
N LEU A 847 21.40 -15.54 -9.59
CA LEU A 847 20.41 -14.57 -9.13
C LEU A 847 18.98 -15.11 -9.25
N ALA A 848 18.64 -15.86 -10.31
CA ALA A 848 17.34 -16.50 -10.45
C ALA A 848 17.15 -17.63 -9.40
N ARG A 849 18.19 -18.46 -9.18
CA ARG A 849 18.22 -19.51 -8.16
C ARG A 849 18.18 -18.91 -6.75
N SER A 850 18.98 -17.89 -6.44
CA SER A 850 18.93 -17.21 -5.14
C SER A 850 17.68 -16.37 -4.91
N TYR A 851 17.05 -15.82 -5.96
CA TYR A 851 15.71 -15.22 -5.86
C TYR A 851 14.62 -16.28 -5.62
N ALA A 852 14.71 -17.45 -6.25
CA ALA A 852 13.83 -18.58 -6.00
C ALA A 852 14.02 -19.14 -4.57
N GLU A 853 15.27 -19.27 -4.10
CA GLU A 853 15.58 -19.64 -2.72
C GLU A 853 15.12 -18.58 -1.72
N SER A 854 15.31 -17.28 -1.99
CA SER A 854 14.81 -16.21 -1.13
C SER A 854 13.29 -16.24 -1.05
N ARG A 855 12.57 -16.42 -2.18
CA ARG A 855 11.12 -16.68 -2.16
C ARG A 855 10.76 -17.93 -1.36
N GLN A 856 11.52 -19.03 -1.49
CA GLN A 856 11.26 -20.26 -0.72
C GLN A 856 11.54 -20.09 0.77
N ARG A 857 12.50 -19.23 1.16
CA ARG A 857 12.81 -18.89 2.56
C ARG A 857 11.77 -17.93 3.15
N GLU A 858 11.39 -16.87 2.43
CA GLU A 858 10.27 -15.97 2.79
C GLU A 858 8.94 -16.74 2.90
N SER A 859 8.74 -17.76 2.07
CA SER A 859 7.57 -18.66 2.12
C SER A 859 7.65 -19.74 3.22
N ARG A 860 8.79 -19.89 3.90
CA ARG A 860 9.00 -20.96 4.91
C ARG A 860 9.14 -20.51 6.36
N ASP A 861 9.41 -19.23 6.65
CA ASP A 861 9.58 -18.84 8.06
C ASP A 861 9.08 -17.42 8.43
N PRO A 862 7.97 -17.33 9.20
CA PRO A 862 7.58 -16.13 9.91
C PRO A 862 7.67 -16.30 11.45
N ARG A 863 8.82 -16.72 12.01
CA ARG A 863 9.09 -16.65 13.48
C ARG A 863 10.55 -16.41 13.88
N ARG A 864 10.71 -15.50 14.87
CA ARG A 864 11.91 -15.11 15.65
C ARG A 864 12.95 -14.30 14.86
N ASN A 865 13.35 -13.09 15.25
CA ASN A 865 13.85 -12.47 16.51
C ASN A 865 15.37 -12.57 16.74
N ASN A 866 15.96 -11.38 16.90
CA ASN A 866 17.09 -11.00 17.76
C ASN A 866 18.49 -11.61 17.55
N HIS A 867 19.46 -10.70 17.41
CA HIS A 867 20.88 -10.75 17.84
C HIS A 867 21.75 -11.92 17.32
N GLY A 868 23.05 -11.77 17.06
CA GLY A 868 23.97 -10.65 17.31
C GLY A 868 25.32 -11.18 17.83
N ASP A 869 26.41 -10.53 17.43
CA ASP A 869 27.81 -10.69 17.87
C ASP A 869 28.61 -12.00 17.59
N GLU A 870 29.77 -11.76 16.96
CA GLU A 870 31.15 -12.17 17.29
C GLU A 870 31.57 -13.62 17.66
N GLY A 871 32.84 -13.95 17.33
CA GLY A 871 33.50 -15.21 17.74
C GLY A 871 34.45 -15.84 16.70
N HIS A 872 35.46 -15.14 16.15
CA HIS A 872 36.86 -15.15 16.65
C HIS A 872 37.60 -16.52 16.68
N THR A 873 38.75 -16.62 15.98
CA THR A 873 40.04 -17.35 16.28
C THR A 873 40.80 -17.67 14.97
N GLN A 874 42.13 -17.63 14.86
CA GLN A 874 43.20 -17.06 15.71
C GLN A 874 44.52 -16.88 14.91
N ASN A 875 45.42 -15.99 15.39
CA ASN A 875 46.89 -15.98 15.11
C ASN A 875 47.36 -15.64 13.66
N GLN A 876 48.54 -15.00 13.43
CA GLN A 876 49.57 -14.47 14.33
C GLN A 876 50.34 -13.29 13.69
N LEU A 877 50.66 -12.26 14.50
CA LEU A 877 51.96 -11.57 14.73
C LEU A 877 53.03 -11.55 13.59
N ARG A 878 53.84 -10.49 13.33
CA ARG A 878 54.13 -9.23 14.07
C ARG A 878 54.98 -8.24 13.20
N LYS A 879 54.89 -6.92 13.48
CA LYS A 879 55.93 -5.83 13.46
C LYS A 879 57.06 -5.86 12.39
N SER A 880 57.29 -4.84 11.54
CA SER A 880 57.80 -3.46 11.81
C SER A 880 59.24 -3.42 12.43
N ASN A 881 60.21 -2.57 12.07
CA ASN A 881 60.22 -1.32 11.27
C ASN A 881 61.67 -0.83 10.94
N ARG A 882 61.85 0.05 9.92
CA ARG A 882 62.98 1.02 9.67
C ARG A 882 64.44 0.56 9.36
N GLY A 883 65.16 1.47 8.68
CA GLY A 883 66.60 1.46 8.31
C GLY A 883 66.80 1.67 6.78
N GLU A 884 66.99 2.89 6.24
CA GLU A 884 68.24 3.71 6.15
C GLU A 884 69.24 3.18 5.08
N GLY A 885 69.78 3.92 4.10
CA GLY A 885 69.64 5.34 3.64
C GLY A 885 69.42 5.46 2.11
N GLN A 886 69.29 6.64 1.47
CA GLN A 886 70.33 7.65 1.12
C GLN A 886 71.49 7.06 0.28
N GLU A 887 72.02 7.67 -0.80
CA GLU A 887 71.75 8.94 -1.53
C GLU A 887 72.50 8.89 -2.90
N ASP A 888 72.18 9.61 -3.99
CA ASP A 888 70.89 10.02 -4.60
C ASP A 888 71.10 10.65 -6.01
N GLN A 889 70.03 11.16 -6.66
CA GLN A 889 69.98 12.04 -7.87
C GLN A 889 70.33 11.52 -9.29
N GLU A 890 69.45 11.90 -10.25
CA GLU A 890 69.66 12.45 -11.62
C GLU A 890 70.57 11.70 -12.65
N ASP A 891 70.24 11.60 -13.94
CA ASP A 891 69.11 12.10 -14.75
C ASP A 891 68.98 11.25 -16.05
N GLU A 892 67.96 11.53 -16.90
CA GLU A 892 67.93 11.39 -18.39
C GLU A 892 68.54 10.11 -19.09
N ASP A 893 67.93 9.44 -20.09
CA ASP A 893 66.89 9.81 -21.07
C ASP A 893 66.42 8.56 -21.91
N LEU A 894 65.53 8.78 -22.90
CA LEU A 894 65.22 7.97 -24.10
C LEU A 894 64.45 6.63 -23.88
N GLN A 895 63.14 6.60 -24.18
CA GLN A 895 62.51 6.13 -25.46
C GLN A 895 62.29 4.59 -25.53
N GLU A 896 61.27 4.04 -26.21
CA GLU A 896 60.44 4.55 -27.33
C GLU A 896 59.06 3.79 -27.41
N ASN A 897 58.03 4.40 -28.02
CA ASN A 897 56.78 3.78 -28.58
C ASN A 897 55.79 3.05 -27.62
N ASP A 898 54.50 2.89 -27.89
CA ASP A 898 53.52 3.60 -28.75
C ASP A 898 52.10 3.32 -28.18
N VAL A 899 51.15 4.27 -28.10
CA VAL A 899 50.22 4.72 -29.16
C VAL A 899 49.34 3.62 -29.78
N TYR A 900 48.09 3.50 -29.28
CA TYR A 900 46.88 3.33 -30.11
C TYR A 900 45.65 3.72 -29.26
N VAL A 901 44.88 4.81 -29.50
CA VAL A 901 44.22 5.33 -30.71
C VAL A 901 42.98 4.52 -31.11
N GLY A 902 41.80 4.99 -30.74
CA GLY A 902 40.54 4.53 -31.33
C GLY A 902 40.37 5.03 -32.77
N TYR A 903 39.74 4.23 -33.63
CA TYR A 903 39.62 4.57 -35.06
C TYR A 903 38.25 5.16 -35.44
N VAL A 904 38.29 6.16 -36.33
CA VAL A 904 37.14 6.98 -36.74
C VAL A 904 36.72 6.64 -38.17
N ALA A 905 35.41 6.71 -38.46
CA ALA A 905 34.88 6.55 -39.81
C ALA A 905 35.11 7.81 -40.70
N PRO A 906 35.62 7.66 -41.94
CA PRO A 906 36.02 8.77 -42.84
C PRO A 906 34.84 9.38 -43.66
N PRO A 907 35.02 10.53 -44.37
CA PRO A 907 34.11 11.67 -44.17
C PRO A 907 33.61 12.39 -45.46
N ARG A 908 33.09 13.63 -45.29
CA ARG A 908 32.83 14.72 -46.27
C ARG A 908 31.48 14.69 -47.04
N PRO A 909 31.01 15.83 -47.62
CA PRO A 909 31.27 17.26 -47.28
C PRO A 909 30.03 18.22 -47.29
N ILE A 910 30.16 19.35 -46.57
CA ILE A 910 29.70 20.74 -46.89
C ILE A 910 28.19 20.97 -47.20
N GLY A 911 27.51 21.94 -46.59
CA GLY A 911 27.95 22.92 -45.57
C GLY A 911 27.00 24.12 -45.41
N GLY A 912 27.37 25.07 -44.54
CA GLY A 912 26.56 26.22 -44.12
C GLY A 912 25.63 25.90 -42.95
N SER A 913 25.52 26.72 -41.90
CA SER A 913 26.24 27.95 -41.53
C SER A 913 26.12 28.19 -40.01
N GLU A 914 26.97 29.07 -39.46
CA GLU A 914 26.72 30.03 -38.36
C GLU A 914 25.62 29.73 -37.29
N ASP A 915 25.86 29.82 -35.97
CA ASP A 915 27.12 30.09 -35.26
C ASP A 915 27.04 29.74 -33.74
N ARG A 916 28.18 29.93 -33.08
CA ARG A 916 28.51 30.06 -31.63
C ARG A 916 27.46 30.72 -30.71
N GLU A 917 27.46 30.56 -29.38
CA GLU A 917 28.30 29.74 -28.46
C GLU A 917 27.57 29.47 -27.12
N LYS A 918 28.25 28.80 -26.19
CA LYS A 918 27.82 28.60 -24.79
C LYS A 918 28.17 29.79 -23.89
N GLU A 919 27.87 29.64 -22.60
CA GLU A 919 28.70 30.03 -21.45
C GLU A 919 30.12 30.52 -21.86
N THR A 920 30.56 31.72 -21.48
CA THR A 920 30.78 32.09 -20.07
C THR A 920 30.36 33.53 -19.67
N THR A 921 30.60 33.81 -18.38
CA THR A 921 30.90 35.12 -17.79
C THR A 921 32.04 34.91 -16.79
N PRO A 922 33.09 35.75 -16.75
CA PRO A 922 33.73 36.42 -17.90
C PRO A 922 33.98 35.50 -19.11
#